data_AF-A0A8L0DV70-F1
#
_entry.id   AF-A0A8L0DV70-F1
#
_cell.length_a   1.000
_cell.length_b   1.000
_cell.length_c   1.000
_cell.angle_alpha   90.00
_cell.angle_beta   90.00
_cell.angle_gamma   90.00
#
_symmetry.space_group_name_H-M   'P 1'
#
loop_
_entity.id
_entity.type
_entity.pdbx_description
1 polymer ?
#
loop_
_entity_poly.entity_id
_entity_poly.type
_entity_poly.pdbx_seq_one_letter_code
_entity_poly.pdbx_strand_id
1 'polypeptide(L)'
;MLAGVNLPVEVWRVVLAYLPLPELGRCSLVCRAWRELILSLDNTRWRQLCLGLPECPRHPNWPSRPHLEPSSWREALRQHAIASRTWSRHAHPELQPSACLHLFRRRKERRVWQVGSGLELETLRGALGVAGSYDRVVLHPGVYEEQAELVLKVPVEVVGLGRLGDVALLVSLEQQCPTARLSNLVFMPAWFSTVVYKTSSGHVQLDNCNFEGAQLQIRGPGTCHARFCSFSQGSSTHFLGVALSLLDSCDFSGSDSASVTVEGAPATERNWACKHLAALARITTSWTSPGSGSPAGDTLGGHSGATQPPEATITLEDWSKGETESRRRGGGGGGEEGVCQDTVIDDGWSDSAPSDEEEEEEEGKGEEGSGQGNNSLNYRLAHSHHGLSHLLRPNQDVSPDFPSLTPEVRTLTEELQRDPGAQALIETVQGCVLRRCLFRDGKGGVHVCNHGNARLEGNVFRALTYAVRCIQNATIVMLRNEVCECRASGVFLRLSSQGLIADNNIHSNGEAGLDIRKGADPIILCNRIHSGLRSGIVVLGNGRGSIRSNQIYNNKEAGVYILFNGNPVVSGNHIFQGQAAGIAVNENGRGVIVENVIRENQWGGADIRRGGDPVLRNNYICHGYSDGVVVGERGRGLIEGNHIYSNKGCGVWLMSSSLPQLLGNYITHNRMYGLAVFCRKDPDGGGTREGGQEGGGRGGGQENFHEEGELLAWEGDLDSEDERLSARRSISTALVEGNCISRNGAVGLYVKSSEPLNVVANLVNGNRGAGVAVLQSGQLTRLVANCVHGNGRGGVTVERECRVELRGNGVYDNGGHGVSFRGDGQVVENDVVGNRGYGIRLTDSADVKVLRNRVQPVQGCGIAVLGPAKAVVHDNLVFQGHPGNVKPPLHRDPGNIGGALRNNSVTCSSAPPWVLENPPPRPLSDRPSSLPPSSSCHPSHFAISMTTRITATVESGCHNNGSIFCTIL
;
A
#
# COMPACT_ATOMS: atom_id res chain seq x y z
N MET A 1 -1.12 26.52 -40.92
CA MET A 1 -0.49 25.88 -42.10
C MET A 1 0.98 25.68 -41.80
N LEU A 2 1.55 24.49 -42.05
CA LEU A 2 2.98 24.26 -42.32
C LEU A 2 3.17 22.78 -42.73
N ALA A 3 2.43 22.36 -43.76
CA ALA A 3 2.65 21.09 -44.45
C ALA A 3 3.35 21.41 -45.78
N GLY A 4 4.50 20.80 -46.04
CA GLY A 4 5.28 21.05 -47.26
C GLY A 4 6.78 20.79 -47.15
N VAL A 5 7.37 20.85 -45.94
CA VAL A 5 8.79 20.52 -45.73
C VAL A 5 8.93 19.62 -44.50
N ASN A 6 9.11 18.32 -44.73
CA ASN A 6 9.58 17.40 -43.68
C ASN A 6 11.09 17.60 -43.50
N LEU A 7 11.46 18.67 -42.79
CA LEU A 7 12.80 18.77 -42.20
C LEU A 7 13.02 17.53 -41.31
N PRO A 8 14.16 16.82 -41.42
CA PRO A 8 14.47 15.68 -40.55
C PRO A 8 14.36 16.04 -39.06
N VAL A 9 14.19 15.04 -38.21
CA VAL A 9 14.13 15.19 -36.74
C VAL A 9 15.38 15.92 -36.22
N GLU A 10 16.51 15.67 -36.87
CA GLU A 10 17.83 16.23 -36.66
C GLU A 10 17.86 17.72 -37.00
N VAL A 11 17.23 18.13 -38.11
CA VAL A 11 17.16 19.53 -38.52
C VAL A 11 16.14 20.30 -37.69
N TRP A 12 15.03 19.68 -37.26
CA TRP A 12 14.16 20.29 -36.26
C TRP A 12 14.84 20.41 -34.88
N ARG A 13 15.69 19.45 -34.47
CA ARG A 13 16.55 19.60 -33.29
C ARG A 13 17.48 20.80 -33.45
N VAL A 14 18.10 21.00 -34.61
CA VAL A 14 18.92 22.20 -34.89
C VAL A 14 18.10 23.49 -34.80
N VAL A 15 16.92 23.58 -35.46
CA VAL A 15 16.05 24.76 -35.40
C VAL A 15 15.60 25.08 -33.97
N LEU A 16 15.12 24.07 -33.24
CA LEU A 16 14.75 24.19 -31.83
C LEU A 16 15.95 24.57 -30.94
N ALA A 17 17.14 24.06 -31.24
CA ALA A 17 18.37 24.40 -30.53
C ALA A 17 18.86 25.85 -30.76
N TYR A 18 18.22 26.64 -31.64
CA TYR A 18 18.43 28.08 -31.72
C TYR A 18 17.31 28.92 -31.05
N LEU A 19 16.15 28.33 -30.75
CA LEU A 19 15.05 29.06 -30.11
C LEU A 19 15.39 29.51 -28.66
N PRO A 20 14.79 30.62 -28.19
CA PRO A 20 14.85 31.06 -26.80
C PRO A 20 13.89 30.26 -25.90
N LEU A 21 14.19 30.23 -24.59
CA LEU A 21 13.45 29.43 -23.60
C LEU A 21 11.92 29.65 -23.58
N PRO A 22 11.37 30.87 -23.71
CA PRO A 22 9.91 31.08 -23.73
C PRO A 22 9.23 30.44 -24.95
N GLU A 23 9.93 30.38 -26.08
CA GLU A 23 9.41 29.80 -27.33
C GLU A 23 9.56 28.28 -27.35
N LEU A 24 10.65 27.73 -26.82
CA LEU A 24 10.74 26.31 -26.47
C LEU A 24 9.60 25.88 -25.54
N GLY A 25 9.26 26.71 -24.55
CA GLY A 25 8.08 26.52 -23.70
C GLY A 25 6.79 26.41 -24.51
N ARG A 26 6.51 27.39 -25.40
CA ARG A 26 5.33 27.38 -26.29
C ARG A 26 5.32 26.15 -27.22
N CYS A 27 6.43 25.84 -27.88
CA CYS A 27 6.55 24.66 -28.76
C CYS A 27 6.27 23.36 -28.02
N SER A 28 6.69 23.22 -26.75
CA SER A 28 6.42 22.02 -25.93
C SER A 28 4.94 21.80 -25.60
N LEU A 29 4.10 22.81 -25.81
CA LEU A 29 2.64 22.77 -25.64
C LEU A 29 1.89 22.53 -26.97
N VAL A 30 2.56 22.53 -28.13
CA VAL A 30 1.90 22.40 -29.45
C VAL A 30 1.36 20.99 -29.69
N CYS A 31 2.16 19.96 -29.43
CA CYS A 31 1.69 18.56 -29.38
C CYS A 31 2.73 17.66 -28.69
N ARG A 32 2.35 16.40 -28.41
CA ARG A 32 3.25 15.41 -27.82
C ARG A 32 4.54 15.21 -28.62
N ALA A 33 4.50 15.20 -29.96
CA ALA A 33 5.70 15.02 -30.77
C ALA A 33 6.72 16.18 -30.58
N TRP A 34 6.25 17.44 -30.57
CA TRP A 34 7.11 18.58 -30.22
C TRP A 34 7.64 18.47 -28.79
N ARG A 35 6.84 17.97 -27.83
CA ARG A 35 7.27 17.75 -26.46
C ARG A 35 8.39 16.71 -26.36
N GLU A 36 8.22 15.53 -26.93
CA GLU A 36 9.27 14.48 -26.93
C GLU A 36 10.51 14.95 -27.71
N LEU A 37 10.34 15.71 -28.80
CA LEU A 37 11.43 16.29 -29.57
C LEU A 37 12.26 17.28 -28.74
N ILE A 38 11.60 18.16 -27.98
CA ILE A 38 12.22 19.13 -27.06
C ILE A 38 12.85 18.44 -25.83
N LEU A 39 12.31 17.29 -25.41
CA LEU A 39 12.95 16.41 -24.42
C LEU A 39 14.19 15.71 -24.99
N SER A 40 14.25 15.49 -26.31
CA SER A 40 15.41 14.95 -27.02
C SER A 40 16.42 16.00 -27.53
N LEU A 41 16.26 17.27 -27.13
CA LEU A 41 17.31 18.28 -27.32
C LEU A 41 18.46 17.95 -26.38
N ASP A 42 19.66 17.86 -26.95
CA ASP A 42 20.86 17.44 -26.25
C ASP A 42 21.13 18.26 -24.97
N ASN A 43 21.75 17.60 -23.99
CA ASN A 43 22.13 18.17 -22.70
C ASN A 43 22.94 19.47 -22.88
N THR A 44 23.76 19.57 -23.93
CA THR A 44 24.51 20.78 -24.27
C THR A 44 23.65 22.03 -24.47
N ARG A 45 22.43 21.93 -25.05
CA ARG A 45 21.57 23.11 -25.24
C ARG A 45 20.84 23.51 -23.96
N TRP A 46 20.36 22.54 -23.17
CA TRP A 46 19.81 22.85 -21.85
C TRP A 46 20.90 23.43 -20.92
N ARG A 47 22.15 22.95 -21.02
CA ARG A 47 23.34 23.55 -20.39
C ARG A 47 23.60 24.99 -20.84
N GLN A 48 23.60 25.26 -22.15
CA GLN A 48 23.72 26.63 -22.67
C GLN A 48 22.62 27.56 -22.12
N LEU A 49 21.37 27.10 -22.08
CA LEU A 49 20.25 27.89 -21.53
C LEU A 49 20.36 28.09 -20.00
N CYS A 50 20.98 27.16 -19.26
CA CYS A 50 21.25 27.33 -17.82
C CYS A 50 22.40 28.29 -17.52
N LEU A 51 23.47 28.26 -18.32
CA LEU A 51 24.69 29.04 -18.08
C LEU A 51 24.65 30.43 -18.73
N GLY A 52 23.96 30.55 -19.87
CA GLY A 52 23.84 31.74 -20.70
C GLY A 52 22.67 32.66 -20.37
N LEU A 53 22.11 32.58 -19.16
CA LEU A 53 21.16 33.59 -18.64
C LEU A 53 21.94 34.74 -17.95
N PRO A 54 21.92 35.96 -18.51
CA PRO A 54 22.59 37.13 -17.90
C PRO A 54 21.73 37.86 -16.85
N GLU A 55 20.40 37.81 -16.96
CA GLU A 55 19.49 38.75 -16.26
C GLU A 55 18.62 38.14 -15.15
N CYS A 56 18.65 36.82 -14.94
CA CYS A 56 18.03 36.24 -13.75
C CYS A 56 18.96 36.44 -12.53
N PRO A 57 18.46 36.95 -11.39
CA PRO A 57 19.18 36.88 -10.11
C PRO A 57 19.44 35.42 -9.77
N ARG A 58 20.66 34.96 -10.04
CA ARG A 58 21.05 33.55 -9.85
C ARG A 58 20.89 33.21 -8.37
N HIS A 59 20.14 32.16 -8.07
CA HIS A 59 20.13 31.58 -6.72
C HIS A 59 21.58 31.38 -6.24
N PRO A 60 21.98 31.87 -5.06
CA PRO A 60 23.41 31.92 -4.69
C PRO A 60 24.14 30.58 -4.71
N ASN A 61 23.40 29.48 -4.52
CA ASN A 61 23.90 28.10 -4.61
C ASN A 61 23.78 27.47 -6.02
N TRP A 62 23.85 28.26 -7.11
CA TRP A 62 23.70 27.73 -8.48
C TRP A 62 24.79 28.15 -9.48
N PRO A 63 25.52 27.18 -10.09
CA PRO A 63 25.59 25.75 -9.76
C PRO A 63 26.50 25.54 -8.53
N SER A 64 26.10 24.68 -7.59
CA SER A 64 26.94 24.33 -6.43
C SER A 64 28.20 23.51 -6.80
N ARG A 65 28.21 22.87 -7.97
CA ARG A 65 29.38 22.21 -8.57
C ARG A 65 29.43 22.53 -10.08
N PRO A 66 29.96 23.69 -10.52
CA PRO A 66 29.93 24.10 -11.93
C PRO A 66 30.79 23.22 -12.86
N HIS A 67 31.66 22.40 -12.27
CA HIS A 67 32.54 21.42 -12.90
C HIS A 67 31.91 20.02 -13.05
N LEU A 68 30.68 19.79 -12.56
CA LEU A 68 30.00 18.49 -12.60
C LEU A 68 28.64 18.65 -13.29
N GLU A 69 28.35 17.86 -14.33
CA GLU A 69 27.08 17.98 -15.03
C GLU A 69 25.91 17.38 -14.22
N PRO A 70 24.77 18.08 -14.09
CA PRO A 70 23.57 17.51 -13.51
C PRO A 70 22.96 16.47 -14.46
N SER A 71 22.40 15.39 -13.88
CA SER A 71 21.74 14.30 -14.61
C SER A 71 20.55 14.74 -15.49
N SER A 72 19.99 15.92 -15.25
CA SER A 72 19.14 16.61 -16.23
C SER A 72 19.26 18.13 -16.08
N TRP A 73 19.85 18.78 -17.09
CA TRP A 73 19.90 20.24 -17.19
C TRP A 73 18.50 20.89 -17.25
N ARG A 74 17.46 20.18 -17.71
CA ARG A 74 16.08 20.68 -17.74
C ARG A 74 15.45 20.75 -16.35
N GLU A 75 15.61 19.73 -15.52
CA GLU A 75 15.06 19.75 -14.16
C GLU A 75 15.91 20.66 -13.25
N ALA A 76 17.22 20.73 -13.48
CA ALA A 76 18.09 21.77 -12.92
C ALA A 76 17.59 23.19 -13.24
N LEU A 77 17.23 23.49 -14.50
CA LEU A 77 16.66 24.78 -14.89
C LEU A 77 15.31 25.06 -14.23
N ARG A 78 14.48 24.02 -14.02
CA ARG A 78 13.20 24.14 -13.33
C ARG A 78 13.37 24.42 -11.84
N GLN A 79 14.23 23.68 -11.16
CA GLN A 79 14.60 23.92 -9.76
C GLN A 79 15.23 25.30 -9.60
N HIS A 80 16.12 25.72 -10.51
CA HIS A 80 16.65 27.08 -10.56
C HIS A 80 15.54 28.12 -10.75
N ALA A 81 14.61 27.92 -11.70
CA ALA A 81 13.51 28.87 -11.93
C ALA A 81 12.56 28.99 -10.72
N ILE A 82 12.45 27.95 -9.90
CA ILE A 82 11.73 27.99 -8.61
C ILE A 82 12.58 28.74 -7.57
N ALA A 83 13.81 28.29 -7.32
CA ALA A 83 14.71 28.84 -6.31
C ALA A 83 15.03 30.33 -6.53
N SER A 84 15.34 30.71 -7.78
CA SER A 84 15.56 32.09 -8.19
C SER A 84 14.27 32.93 -8.18
N ARG A 85 13.06 32.34 -8.30
CA ARG A 85 11.79 33.05 -8.08
C ARG A 85 11.51 33.27 -6.60
N THR A 86 11.75 32.30 -5.72
CA THR A 86 11.67 32.50 -4.26
C THR A 86 12.70 33.51 -3.79
N TRP A 87 13.93 33.46 -4.31
CA TRP A 87 14.96 34.47 -4.07
C TRP A 87 14.49 35.85 -4.55
N SER A 88 14.12 36.00 -5.83
CA SER A 88 13.72 37.31 -6.39
C SER A 88 12.46 37.91 -5.75
N ARG A 89 11.53 37.09 -5.23
CA ARG A 89 10.38 37.58 -4.42
C ARG A 89 10.77 38.06 -3.01
N HIS A 90 11.99 37.81 -2.56
CA HIS A 90 12.46 38.10 -1.20
C HIS A 90 13.78 38.91 -1.15
N ALA A 91 14.38 39.20 -2.31
CA ALA A 91 15.71 39.83 -2.43
C ALA A 91 15.64 41.30 -2.90
N HIS A 92 15.03 42.16 -2.05
CA HIS A 92 15.04 43.64 -2.04
C HIS A 92 13.77 44.39 -2.52
N PRO A 93 13.51 45.62 -2.01
CA PRO A 93 14.28 46.39 -1.01
C PRO A 93 14.09 45.88 0.42
N GLU A 94 15.23 45.76 1.14
CA GLU A 94 15.39 45.14 2.46
C GLU A 94 14.87 43.68 2.61
N LEU A 95 15.67 42.84 3.27
CA LEU A 95 15.17 41.57 3.79
C LEU A 95 14.07 41.86 4.82
N GLN A 96 12.83 41.43 4.53
CA GLN A 96 11.69 41.48 5.45
C GLN A 96 12.14 41.03 6.84
N PRO A 97 12.04 41.88 7.88
CA PRO A 97 12.75 41.66 9.12
C PRO A 97 12.17 40.47 9.91
N SER A 98 12.84 39.32 9.79
CA SER A 98 12.77 38.20 10.75
C SER A 98 12.79 38.75 12.18
N ALA A 99 12.04 38.23 13.15
CA ALA A 99 11.80 39.02 14.38
C ALA A 99 13.06 39.32 15.21
N CYS A 100 14.17 38.60 15.02
CA CYS A 100 15.48 38.98 15.56
C CYS A 100 15.93 40.38 15.07
N LEU A 101 15.63 40.77 13.83
CA LEU A 101 15.89 42.11 13.30
C LEU A 101 15.07 43.20 13.99
N HIS A 102 13.97 42.90 14.70
CA HIS A 102 13.35 43.89 15.59
C HIS A 102 14.18 44.15 16.87
N LEU A 103 15.01 43.20 17.31
CA LEU A 103 16.02 43.44 18.35
C LEU A 103 17.21 44.24 17.77
N PHE A 104 17.77 43.80 16.64
CA PHE A 104 18.91 44.49 16.00
C PHE A 104 18.58 45.89 15.45
N ARG A 105 17.33 46.17 15.01
CA ARG A 105 16.89 47.51 14.56
C ARG A 105 16.42 48.45 15.69
N ARG A 106 16.28 47.97 16.93
CA ARG A 106 15.75 48.80 18.05
C ARG A 106 16.73 49.85 18.57
N ARG A 107 18.02 49.76 18.24
CA ARG A 107 19.03 50.78 18.56
C ARG A 107 19.40 51.57 17.30
N LYS A 108 19.34 52.91 17.39
CA LYS A 108 19.80 53.81 16.31
C LYS A 108 21.33 53.81 16.15
N GLU A 109 22.05 53.56 17.24
CA GLU A 109 23.52 53.57 17.31
C GLU A 109 24.05 52.13 17.31
N ARG A 110 24.02 51.48 16.15
CA ARG A 110 24.81 50.25 15.89
C ARG A 110 26.05 50.62 15.09
N ARG A 111 27.23 50.13 15.48
CA ARG A 111 28.43 50.24 14.65
C ARG A 111 28.44 49.14 13.58
N VAL A 112 29.16 49.41 12.49
CA VAL A 112 29.30 48.51 11.34
C VAL A 112 30.79 48.33 11.07
N TRP A 113 31.39 47.35 11.74
CA TRP A 113 32.82 47.08 11.71
C TRP A 113 33.20 46.43 10.36
N GLN A 114 34.14 47.03 9.63
CA GLN A 114 34.64 46.46 8.37
C GLN A 114 35.85 45.56 8.65
N VAL A 115 35.77 44.30 8.24
CA VAL A 115 36.81 43.29 8.51
C VAL A 115 37.37 42.73 7.21
N GLY A 116 38.70 42.60 7.15
CA GLY A 116 39.43 42.02 6.04
C GLY A 116 40.84 42.60 5.91
N SER A 117 41.64 42.06 4.99
CA SER A 117 43.02 42.51 4.75
C SER A 117 43.07 44.00 4.38
N GLY A 118 43.79 44.81 5.16
CA GLY A 118 43.94 46.25 4.93
C GLY A 118 42.72 47.11 5.30
N LEU A 119 41.81 46.62 6.14
CA LEU A 119 40.65 47.35 6.66
C LEU A 119 40.80 47.72 8.15
N GLU A 120 39.75 48.28 8.76
CA GLU A 120 39.75 48.72 10.17
C GLU A 120 40.17 47.61 11.14
N LEU A 121 39.85 46.35 10.82
CA LEU A 121 40.19 45.16 11.57
C LEU A 121 40.55 44.02 10.60
N GLU A 122 41.71 43.39 10.78
CA GLU A 122 42.16 42.33 9.86
C GLU A 122 41.57 40.96 10.21
N THR A 123 41.23 40.71 11.48
CA THR A 123 40.80 39.39 11.98
C THR A 123 39.38 39.38 12.52
N LEU A 124 38.70 38.24 12.35
CA LEU A 124 37.37 38.01 12.92
C LEU A 124 37.41 38.02 14.45
N ARG A 125 38.47 37.51 15.08
CA ARG A 125 38.70 37.60 16.53
C ARG A 125 38.81 39.04 17.01
N GLY A 126 39.51 39.90 16.28
CA GLY A 126 39.61 41.33 16.59
C GLY A 126 38.23 42.00 16.58
N ALA A 127 37.46 41.77 15.52
CA ALA A 127 36.10 42.31 15.37
C ALA A 127 35.15 41.83 16.49
N LEU A 128 35.11 40.53 16.78
CA LEU A 128 34.28 39.96 17.85
C LEU A 128 34.76 40.37 19.25
N GLY A 129 36.01 40.80 19.41
CA GLY A 129 36.56 41.32 20.65
C GLY A 129 36.17 42.78 20.97
N VAL A 130 35.92 43.60 19.94
CA VAL A 130 35.52 45.02 20.10
C VAL A 130 34.04 45.31 19.85
N ALA A 131 33.31 44.36 19.25
CA ALA A 131 31.89 44.52 18.93
C ALA A 131 31.02 44.79 20.17
N GLY A 132 30.16 45.81 20.08
CA GLY A 132 29.11 46.07 21.04
C GLY A 132 27.90 45.13 20.89
N SER A 133 27.01 45.13 21.89
CA SER A 133 25.75 44.40 21.78
C SER A 133 24.85 44.99 20.70
N TYR A 134 24.47 44.13 19.74
CA TYR A 134 23.72 44.40 18.51
C TYR A 134 24.48 45.13 17.40
N ASP A 135 25.82 45.19 17.47
CA ASP A 135 26.66 45.66 16.35
C ASP A 135 26.63 44.70 15.16
N ARG A 136 26.99 45.24 13.99
CA ARG A 136 27.16 44.49 12.74
C ARG A 136 28.64 44.35 12.41
N VAL A 137 29.08 43.13 12.13
CA VAL A 137 30.41 42.78 11.64
C VAL A 137 30.28 42.44 10.16
N VAL A 138 31.05 43.10 9.31
CA VAL A 138 30.95 42.98 7.84
C VAL A 138 32.28 42.46 7.31
N LEU A 139 32.27 41.22 6.82
CA LEU A 139 33.47 40.54 6.32
C LEU A 139 33.59 40.78 4.82
N HIS A 140 34.75 41.26 4.37
CA HIS A 140 35.07 41.39 2.95
C HIS A 140 35.54 40.04 2.37
N PRO A 141 35.47 39.85 1.04
CA PRO A 141 35.92 38.63 0.38
C PRO A 141 37.30 38.16 0.83
N GLY A 142 37.41 36.88 1.21
CA GLY A 142 38.61 36.31 1.82
C GLY A 142 38.36 35.04 2.64
N VAL A 143 39.47 34.45 3.08
CA VAL A 143 39.51 33.27 3.95
C VAL A 143 39.91 33.71 5.36
N TYR A 144 39.06 33.44 6.34
CA TYR A 144 39.29 33.78 7.74
C TYR A 144 39.60 32.49 8.52
N GLU A 145 40.89 32.19 8.66
CA GLU A 145 41.42 31.05 9.41
C GLU A 145 41.86 31.49 10.80
N GLU A 146 41.40 30.79 11.84
CA GLU A 146 41.57 31.18 13.24
C GLU A 146 41.78 29.92 14.09
N GLN A 147 43.00 29.73 14.63
CA GLN A 147 43.46 28.47 15.26
C GLN A 147 42.70 28.02 16.52
N ALA A 148 41.86 28.89 17.10
CA ALA A 148 41.13 28.63 18.34
C ALA A 148 39.67 29.04 18.19
N GLU A 149 38.76 28.25 18.79
CA GLU A 149 37.31 28.47 18.75
C GLU A 149 36.93 29.90 19.16
N LEU A 150 35.97 30.47 18.42
CA LEU A 150 35.50 31.85 18.61
C LEU A 150 34.19 31.87 19.39
N VAL A 151 34.19 32.57 20.52
CA VAL A 151 33.03 32.65 21.42
C VAL A 151 32.25 33.94 21.17
N LEU A 152 31.01 33.82 20.68
CA LEU A 152 30.08 34.93 20.52
C LEU A 152 29.50 35.31 21.89
N LYS A 153 30.19 36.22 22.60
CA LYS A 153 29.81 36.69 23.95
C LYS A 153 28.69 37.73 23.95
N VAL A 154 28.63 38.56 22.92
CA VAL A 154 27.61 39.61 22.72
C VAL A 154 26.68 39.28 21.54
N PRO A 155 25.43 39.78 21.51
CA PRO A 155 24.58 39.65 20.33
C PRO A 155 25.18 40.40 19.13
N VAL A 156 25.34 39.74 17.98
CA VAL A 156 25.97 40.32 16.78
C VAL A 156 25.31 39.86 15.48
N GLU A 157 25.38 40.70 14.45
CA GLU A 157 25.04 40.38 13.06
C GLU A 157 26.35 40.28 12.24
N VAL A 158 26.78 39.07 11.86
CA VAL A 158 27.96 38.84 11.00
C VAL A 158 27.49 38.59 9.56
N VAL A 159 28.00 39.37 8.60
CA VAL A 159 27.59 39.29 7.19
C VAL A 159 28.80 39.29 6.26
N GLY A 160 28.89 38.30 5.37
CA GLY A 160 29.87 38.32 4.27
C GLY A 160 29.41 39.19 3.11
N LEU A 161 30.31 40.02 2.58
CA LEU A 161 30.11 40.78 1.35
C LEU A 161 30.47 39.95 0.11
N GLY A 162 29.94 40.37 -1.04
CA GLY A 162 30.12 39.66 -2.30
C GLY A 162 29.07 38.55 -2.50
N ARG A 163 29.39 37.62 -3.39
CA ARG A 163 28.56 36.44 -3.69
C ARG A 163 28.82 35.36 -2.63
N LEU A 164 27.87 34.44 -2.50
CA LEU A 164 28.08 33.24 -1.69
C LEU A 164 29.26 32.44 -2.27
N GLY A 165 30.22 32.10 -1.42
CA GLY A 165 31.54 31.58 -1.83
C GLY A 165 32.68 32.59 -1.71
N ASP A 166 32.42 33.90 -1.80
CA ASP A 166 33.48 34.91 -1.74
C ASP A 166 34.05 35.09 -0.29
N VAL A 167 33.33 34.63 0.76
CA VAL A 167 33.75 34.69 2.18
C VAL A 167 33.72 33.31 2.84
N ALA A 168 34.89 32.82 3.28
CA ALA A 168 35.06 31.52 3.93
C ALA A 168 35.56 31.64 5.38
N LEU A 169 34.97 30.85 6.27
CA LEU A 169 35.27 30.77 7.70
C LEU A 169 35.83 29.39 8.05
N LEU A 170 37.13 29.36 8.37
CA LEU A 170 37.89 28.17 8.77
C LEU A 170 38.03 28.16 10.30
N VAL A 171 36.88 28.25 10.99
CA VAL A 171 36.84 28.43 12.45
C VAL A 171 35.51 27.96 13.06
N SER A 172 35.60 27.23 14.17
CA SER A 172 34.45 26.84 15.00
C SER A 172 33.92 28.02 15.82
N LEU A 173 32.61 28.09 15.99
CA LEU A 173 31.90 29.18 16.67
C LEU A 173 31.03 28.63 17.81
N GLU A 174 31.23 29.16 19.02
CA GLU A 174 30.36 28.91 20.17
C GLU A 174 29.47 30.13 20.46
N GLN A 175 28.15 29.96 20.38
CA GLN A 175 27.22 31.02 20.80
C GLN A 175 26.90 30.93 22.30
N GLN A 176 27.44 31.88 23.07
CA GLN A 176 27.07 32.11 24.48
C GLN A 176 26.10 33.30 24.65
N CYS A 177 25.97 34.16 23.63
CA CYS A 177 25.03 35.29 23.65
C CYS A 177 23.57 34.86 23.38
N PRO A 178 22.56 35.65 23.81
CA PRO A 178 21.15 35.26 23.68
C PRO A 178 20.60 35.27 22.24
N THR A 179 21.30 35.88 21.28
CA THR A 179 20.99 35.75 19.84
C THR A 179 22.14 36.20 18.94
N ALA A 180 22.40 35.46 17.87
CA ALA A 180 23.32 35.85 16.81
C ALA A 180 22.64 35.72 15.43
N ARG A 181 23.10 36.51 14.46
CA ARG A 181 22.66 36.47 13.07
C ARG A 181 23.88 36.29 12.17
N LEU A 182 23.89 35.24 11.37
CA LEU A 182 24.92 34.93 10.38
C LEU A 182 24.31 34.99 8.98
N SER A 183 24.98 35.59 8.00
CA SER A 183 24.46 35.64 6.64
C SER A 183 25.54 35.74 5.56
N ASN A 184 25.36 35.00 4.46
CA ASN A 184 26.27 35.00 3.30
C ASN A 184 27.71 34.59 3.67
N LEU A 185 27.86 33.41 4.28
CA LEU A 185 29.13 32.87 4.80
C LEU A 185 29.27 31.39 4.43
N VAL A 186 30.49 30.95 4.12
CA VAL A 186 30.82 29.51 3.96
C VAL A 186 31.59 29.03 5.18
N PHE A 187 31.10 27.97 5.84
CA PHE A 187 31.81 27.22 6.88
C PHE A 187 32.48 26.01 6.26
N MET A 188 33.81 25.94 6.33
CA MET A 188 34.59 24.83 5.77
C MET A 188 35.81 24.49 6.64
N PRO A 189 36.23 23.22 6.72
CA PRO A 189 37.32 22.79 7.60
C PRO A 189 38.69 23.30 7.14
N ALA A 190 39.54 23.65 8.11
CA ALA A 190 40.99 23.70 7.89
C ALA A 190 41.54 22.28 8.02
N TRP A 191 42.00 21.70 6.90
CA TRP A 191 42.60 20.36 6.85
C TRP A 191 41.71 19.28 7.51
N PHE A 192 42.24 18.50 8.45
CA PHE A 192 41.53 17.44 9.16
C PHE A 192 40.66 17.94 10.33
N SER A 193 40.57 19.24 10.58
CA SER A 193 39.82 19.80 11.72
C SER A 193 38.37 20.12 11.35
N THR A 194 37.42 19.53 12.06
CA THR A 194 35.98 19.77 11.82
C THR A 194 35.56 21.14 12.34
N VAL A 195 35.14 22.03 11.43
CA VAL A 195 34.51 23.31 11.82
C VAL A 195 33.10 23.04 12.32
N VAL A 196 32.76 23.58 13.49
CA VAL A 196 31.46 23.40 14.14
C VAL A 196 30.88 24.75 14.54
N TYR A 197 29.63 25.02 14.15
CA TYR A 197 28.82 26.04 14.81
C TYR A 197 28.00 25.38 15.91
N LYS A 198 28.22 25.75 17.18
CA LYS A 198 27.53 25.16 18.33
C LYS A 198 26.83 26.20 19.20
N THR A 199 25.63 25.86 19.68
CA THR A 199 24.89 26.66 20.67
C THR A 199 24.10 25.78 21.62
N SER A 200 24.04 26.19 22.89
CA SER A 200 23.25 25.57 23.97
C SER A 200 22.13 26.47 24.49
N SER A 201 22.11 27.76 24.14
CA SER A 201 21.13 28.73 24.65
C SER A 201 20.93 29.90 23.68
N GLY A 202 19.76 30.53 23.76
CA GLY A 202 19.41 31.65 22.88
C GLY A 202 19.01 31.23 21.46
N HIS A 203 19.13 32.15 20.52
CA HIS A 203 18.59 32.00 19.17
C HIS A 203 19.57 32.41 18.06
N VAL A 204 20.05 31.44 17.28
CA VAL A 204 20.80 31.71 16.04
C VAL A 204 19.87 31.81 14.85
N GLN A 205 20.09 32.80 13.98
CA GLN A 205 19.55 32.81 12.62
C GLN A 205 20.67 32.71 11.58
N LEU A 206 20.51 31.79 10.63
CA LEU A 206 21.39 31.57 9.48
C LEU A 206 20.62 31.91 8.20
N ASP A 207 21.04 32.94 7.46
CA ASP A 207 20.43 33.32 6.18
C ASP A 207 21.44 33.18 5.04
N ASN A 208 21.24 32.22 4.12
CA ASN A 208 22.12 32.00 2.96
C ASN A 208 23.58 31.69 3.38
N CYS A 209 23.77 30.68 4.24
CA CYS A 209 25.09 30.19 4.67
C CYS A 209 25.33 28.76 4.17
N ASN A 210 26.55 28.45 3.76
CA ASN A 210 26.95 27.10 3.33
C ASN A 210 27.79 26.40 4.41
N PHE A 211 27.62 25.09 4.53
CA PHE A 211 28.40 24.20 5.37
C PHE A 211 28.99 23.11 4.48
N GLU A 212 30.31 23.13 4.31
CA GLU A 212 31.04 22.19 3.47
C GLU A 212 32.00 21.43 4.36
N GLY A 213 31.64 20.19 4.76
CA GLY A 213 32.37 19.44 5.79
C GLY A 213 32.21 19.97 7.22
N ALA A 214 31.52 21.09 7.41
CA ALA A 214 31.27 21.71 8.72
C ALA A 214 29.96 21.21 9.38
N GLN A 215 29.87 21.26 10.71
CA GLN A 215 28.70 20.79 11.47
C GLN A 215 27.91 21.93 12.12
N LEU A 216 26.59 21.75 12.25
CA LEU A 216 25.68 22.64 12.96
C LEU A 216 25.05 21.92 14.15
N GLN A 217 25.44 22.27 15.37
CA GLN A 217 24.99 21.61 16.60
C GLN A 217 24.16 22.55 17.49
N ILE A 218 22.87 22.24 17.63
CA ILE A 218 21.92 22.98 18.45
C ILE A 218 21.51 22.09 19.63
N ARG A 219 21.83 22.51 20.86
CA ARG A 219 21.35 21.88 22.10
C ARG A 219 20.25 22.74 22.72
N GLY A 220 19.15 22.12 23.15
CA GLY A 220 18.12 22.80 23.94
C GLY A 220 18.70 23.32 25.29
N PRO A 221 18.25 24.47 25.81
CA PRO A 221 17.17 25.34 25.32
C PRO A 221 17.58 26.33 24.18
N GLY A 222 18.73 26.13 23.55
CA GLY A 222 19.12 26.81 22.31
C GLY A 222 18.22 26.47 21.12
N THR A 223 18.13 27.39 20.15
CA THR A 223 17.25 27.29 18.98
C THR A 223 17.88 27.89 17.73
N CYS A 224 17.50 27.36 16.56
CA CYS A 224 18.00 27.79 15.25
C CYS A 224 16.84 28.10 14.28
N HIS A 225 17.07 29.09 13.42
CA HIS A 225 16.31 29.33 12.20
C HIS A 225 17.29 29.44 11.03
N ALA A 226 17.36 28.42 10.18
CA ALA A 226 18.18 28.44 8.98
C ALA A 226 17.32 28.55 7.72
N ARG A 227 17.73 29.41 6.79
CA ARG A 227 17.01 29.66 5.52
C ARG A 227 17.98 29.70 4.35
N PHE A 228 17.66 28.99 3.27
CA PHE A 228 18.46 28.92 2.05
C PHE A 228 19.91 28.45 2.26
N CYS A 229 20.16 27.75 3.36
CA CYS A 229 21.48 27.17 3.67
C CYS A 229 21.73 25.88 2.88
N SER A 230 22.99 25.68 2.47
CA SER A 230 23.46 24.44 1.83
C SER A 230 24.34 23.64 2.78
N PHE A 231 24.18 22.31 2.77
CA PHE A 231 24.94 21.35 3.55
C PHE A 231 25.52 20.30 2.60
N SER A 232 26.83 20.30 2.39
CA SER A 232 27.52 19.31 1.55
C SER A 232 28.89 18.89 2.10
N GLN A 233 29.65 18.10 1.32
CA GLN A 233 31.03 17.67 1.61
C GLN A 233 31.26 17.03 3.00
N GLY A 234 30.25 16.34 3.54
CA GLY A 234 30.31 15.64 4.83
C GLY A 234 29.72 16.41 6.02
N SER A 235 29.21 17.62 5.80
CA SER A 235 28.49 18.40 6.80
C SER A 235 27.29 17.66 7.41
N SER A 236 26.92 17.98 8.64
CA SER A 236 25.74 17.42 9.31
C SER A 236 25.11 18.43 10.27
N THR A 237 23.79 18.32 10.47
CA THR A 237 23.06 19.13 11.46
C THR A 237 22.53 18.23 12.57
N HIS A 238 22.74 18.63 13.83
CA HIS A 238 22.34 17.88 15.02
C HIS A 238 21.51 18.76 15.95
N PHE A 239 20.26 18.37 16.16
CA PHE A 239 19.34 18.98 17.13
C PHE A 239 19.20 18.04 18.34
N LEU A 240 19.64 18.50 19.51
CA LEU A 240 19.76 17.72 20.73
C LEU A 240 18.84 18.29 21.83
N GLY A 241 17.73 17.61 22.13
CA GLY A 241 16.72 18.05 23.11
C GLY A 241 16.04 19.37 22.76
N VAL A 242 15.97 19.73 21.48
CA VAL A 242 15.55 21.07 21.05
C VAL A 242 14.03 21.24 21.06
N ALA A 243 13.55 22.21 21.85
CA ALA A 243 12.12 22.50 22.03
C ALA A 243 11.44 22.96 20.72
N LEU A 244 12.10 23.79 19.92
CA LEU A 244 11.64 24.20 18.59
C LEU A 244 12.81 24.75 17.74
N SER A 245 12.94 24.34 16.48
CA SER A 245 13.84 24.96 15.50
C SER A 245 13.31 24.78 14.09
N LEU A 246 13.74 25.62 13.15
CA LEU A 246 13.21 25.68 11.79
C LEU A 246 14.33 25.68 10.74
N LEU A 247 14.29 24.70 9.84
CA LEU A 247 15.00 24.70 8.57
C LEU A 247 13.98 24.97 7.46
N ASP A 248 14.21 26.00 6.64
CA ASP A 248 13.32 26.33 5.50
C ASP A 248 14.13 26.49 4.21
N SER A 249 13.79 25.68 3.22
CA SER A 249 14.37 25.75 1.87
C SER A 249 15.90 25.54 1.86
N CYS A 250 16.39 24.65 2.74
CA CYS A 250 17.78 24.19 2.80
C CYS A 250 18.06 23.00 1.84
N ASP A 251 19.28 22.88 1.35
CA ASP A 251 19.73 21.77 0.48
C ASP A 251 20.78 20.92 1.24
N PHE A 252 20.61 19.60 1.22
CA PHE A 252 21.51 18.62 1.82
C PHE A 252 21.96 17.67 0.71
N SER A 253 23.24 17.73 0.31
CA SER A 253 23.68 17.07 -0.92
C SER A 253 25.09 16.46 -0.90
N GLY A 254 25.25 15.37 -1.66
CA GLY A 254 26.54 14.97 -2.23
C GLY A 254 27.58 14.47 -1.22
N SER A 255 27.16 13.83 -0.12
CA SER A 255 28.03 13.14 0.84
C SER A 255 27.25 12.19 1.77
N ASP A 256 27.94 11.23 2.38
CA ASP A 256 27.32 10.20 3.23
C ASP A 256 26.71 10.74 4.53
N SER A 257 27.35 11.74 5.16
CA SER A 257 26.92 12.34 6.42
C SER A 257 26.01 13.56 6.27
N ALA A 258 25.73 14.03 5.04
CA ALA A 258 24.73 15.07 4.76
C ALA A 258 23.35 14.65 5.29
N SER A 259 23.02 15.13 6.48
CA SER A 259 21.87 14.65 7.25
C SER A 259 21.42 15.65 8.32
N VAL A 260 20.18 15.48 8.77
CA VAL A 260 19.64 16.12 9.97
C VAL A 260 19.33 15.05 11.00
N THR A 261 20.05 15.07 12.11
CA THR A 261 19.79 14.24 13.29
C THR A 261 18.97 15.04 14.31
N VAL A 262 17.93 14.43 14.85
CA VAL A 262 17.04 14.98 15.87
C VAL A 262 16.95 13.98 17.01
N GLU A 263 17.59 14.30 18.14
CA GLU A 263 17.81 13.37 19.24
C GLU A 263 17.37 13.96 20.57
N GLY A 264 16.77 13.14 21.44
CA GLY A 264 16.42 13.53 22.81
C GLY A 264 15.05 14.20 22.92
N ALA A 265 14.39 13.98 24.07
CA ALA A 265 13.11 14.61 24.39
C ALA A 265 13.20 16.15 24.32
N PRO A 266 12.22 16.86 23.73
CA PRO A 266 12.25 18.32 23.64
C PRO A 266 12.31 19.00 25.01
N ALA A 267 13.23 19.95 25.18
CA ALA A 267 13.41 20.67 26.44
C ALA A 267 12.11 21.38 26.89
N THR A 268 11.84 21.29 28.19
CA THR A 268 10.73 22.01 28.86
C THR A 268 10.97 23.52 28.86
N GLU A 269 12.22 23.94 29.03
CA GLU A 269 12.64 25.33 28.94
C GLU A 269 12.55 25.86 27.51
N ARG A 270 11.85 26.99 27.35
CA ARG A 270 11.62 27.65 26.06
C ARG A 270 12.16 29.08 26.11
N ASN A 271 13.13 29.38 25.25
CA ASN A 271 13.64 30.74 25.12
C ASN A 271 12.64 31.67 24.40
N TRP A 272 12.99 32.97 24.32
CA TRP A 272 12.14 34.02 23.75
C TRP A 272 11.69 33.75 22.29
N ALA A 273 12.53 33.11 21.47
CA ALA A 273 12.29 32.87 20.06
C ALA A 273 11.28 31.75 19.81
N CYS A 274 11.07 30.81 20.75
CA CYS A 274 10.11 29.71 20.59
C CYS A 274 8.69 30.21 20.24
N LYS A 275 8.25 31.35 20.80
CA LYS A 275 6.95 31.95 20.45
C LYS A 275 6.90 32.46 19.01
N HIS A 276 8.01 33.02 18.50
CA HIS A 276 8.12 33.49 17.12
C HIS A 276 8.22 32.33 16.12
N LEU A 277 9.06 31.33 16.42
CA LEU A 277 9.20 30.12 15.60
C LEU A 277 7.89 29.35 15.49
N ALA A 278 7.10 29.28 16.57
CA ALA A 278 5.78 28.66 16.54
C ALA A 278 4.80 29.43 15.64
N ALA A 279 4.88 30.76 15.57
CA ALA A 279 4.09 31.56 14.64
C ALA A 279 4.54 31.33 13.18
N LEU A 280 5.85 31.35 12.89
CA LEU A 280 6.39 31.06 11.55
C LEU A 280 6.05 29.64 11.06
N ALA A 281 6.02 28.67 11.98
CA ALA A 281 5.58 27.31 11.69
C ALA A 281 4.09 27.28 11.30
N ARG A 282 3.21 27.98 12.03
CA ARG A 282 1.75 27.99 11.79
C ARG A 282 1.30 28.79 10.58
N ILE A 283 1.85 29.98 10.34
CA ILE A 283 1.30 30.99 9.40
C ILE A 283 1.09 30.47 7.97
N THR A 284 1.88 29.49 7.55
CA THR A 284 1.80 28.87 6.21
C THR A 284 1.12 27.49 6.19
N THR A 285 0.62 27.01 7.33
CA THR A 285 -0.06 25.70 7.45
C THR A 285 -1.57 25.83 7.27
N SER A 286 -2.07 26.97 6.78
CA SER A 286 -3.49 27.27 6.62
C SER A 286 -4.18 26.26 5.70
N TRP A 287 -4.95 25.36 6.30
CA TRP A 287 -5.84 24.44 5.61
C TRP A 287 -6.97 25.25 4.98
N THR A 288 -6.92 25.46 3.67
CA THR A 288 -7.98 26.15 2.91
C THR A 288 -9.20 25.25 2.84
N SER A 289 -10.01 25.30 3.89
CA SER A 289 -11.34 24.70 3.91
C SER A 289 -12.25 25.47 2.94
N PRO A 290 -12.91 24.82 1.97
CA PRO A 290 -13.99 25.45 1.23
C PRO A 290 -15.06 25.93 2.21
N GLY A 291 -15.47 27.20 2.09
CA GLY A 291 -16.12 27.90 3.19
C GLY A 291 -17.51 27.39 3.54
N SER A 292 -17.78 27.25 4.84
CA SER A 292 -19.11 27.49 5.40
C SER A 292 -19.09 28.85 6.09
N GLY A 293 -20.06 29.71 5.78
CA GLY A 293 -19.98 31.13 6.13
C GLY A 293 -21.15 31.91 5.57
N SER A 294 -22.36 31.63 6.07
CA SER A 294 -23.57 32.38 5.75
C SER A 294 -23.43 33.83 6.24
N PRO A 295 -23.63 34.85 5.40
CA PRO A 295 -23.58 36.24 5.84
C PRO A 295 -24.85 36.58 6.63
N ALA A 296 -24.71 36.83 7.94
CA ALA A 296 -25.70 37.60 8.67
C ALA A 296 -25.62 39.05 8.18
N GLY A 297 -26.74 39.60 7.72
CA GLY A 297 -26.83 40.99 7.26
C GLY A 297 -27.21 41.93 8.41
N ASP A 298 -26.59 43.10 8.44
CA ASP A 298 -27.07 44.27 9.18
C ASP A 298 -26.77 45.55 8.39
N THR A 299 -27.48 46.65 8.66
CA THR A 299 -27.65 47.74 7.69
C THR A 299 -27.36 49.15 8.20
N LEU A 300 -26.84 50.00 7.29
CA LEU A 300 -26.73 51.47 7.37
C LEU A 300 -25.78 52.04 8.45
N GLY A 301 -24.98 53.09 8.19
CA GLY A 301 -24.69 53.84 6.96
C GLY A 301 -23.92 55.14 7.27
N GLY A 302 -23.13 55.70 6.34
CA GLY A 302 -22.47 57.00 6.56
C GLY A 302 -21.31 57.37 5.61
N HIS A 303 -21.37 58.60 5.09
CA HIS A 303 -20.38 59.35 4.29
C HIS A 303 -19.00 59.53 4.98
N SER A 304 -17.86 59.83 4.33
CA SER A 304 -17.47 60.06 2.91
C SER A 304 -15.94 60.28 2.77
N GLY A 305 -15.35 60.05 1.58
CA GLY A 305 -14.24 60.90 1.08
C GLY A 305 -13.01 60.24 0.41
N ALA A 306 -12.69 60.72 -0.80
CA ALA A 306 -11.36 60.81 -1.46
C ALA A 306 -10.61 59.58 -2.05
N THR A 307 -10.58 59.56 -3.40
CA THR A 307 -9.46 59.17 -4.31
C THR A 307 -8.79 57.79 -4.25
N GLN A 308 -9.06 56.97 -5.29
CA GLN A 308 -8.11 55.97 -5.84
C GLN A 308 -7.05 56.65 -6.73
N PRO A 309 -5.94 55.96 -7.11
CA PRO A 309 -5.92 55.26 -8.41
C PRO A 309 -5.14 53.91 -8.37
N PRO A 310 -5.01 53.19 -9.50
CA PRO A 310 -6.03 52.33 -10.10
C PRO A 310 -5.76 50.83 -9.83
N GLU A 311 -6.82 50.02 -9.74
CA GLU A 311 -6.69 48.57 -9.60
C GLU A 311 -6.47 47.87 -10.95
N ALA A 312 -5.51 46.96 -11.02
CA ALA A 312 -5.29 46.07 -12.15
C ALA A 312 -5.74 44.64 -11.78
N THR A 313 -7.06 44.44 -11.68
CA THR A 313 -7.65 43.14 -11.38
C THR A 313 -7.42 42.15 -12.52
N ILE A 314 -6.67 41.07 -12.26
CA ILE A 314 -6.60 39.91 -13.13
C ILE A 314 -7.14 38.71 -12.36
N THR A 315 -8.17 38.08 -12.91
CA THR A 315 -8.86 36.94 -12.32
C THR A 315 -8.01 35.67 -12.32
N LEU A 316 -8.29 34.77 -11.39
CA LEU A 316 -7.67 33.46 -11.30
C LEU A 316 -8.73 32.40 -11.65
N GLU A 317 -8.72 31.88 -12.87
CA GLU A 317 -9.65 30.83 -13.32
C GLU A 317 -8.92 29.57 -13.82
N ASP A 318 -9.14 28.50 -13.06
CA ASP A 318 -9.19 27.06 -13.39
C ASP A 318 -8.37 26.47 -14.56
N TRP A 319 -7.37 25.69 -14.15
CA TRP A 319 -6.98 24.47 -14.89
C TRP A 319 -8.05 23.38 -14.71
N SER A 320 -9.01 23.25 -15.64
CA SER A 320 -9.55 21.92 -16.05
C SER A 320 -10.57 21.96 -17.20
N LYS A 321 -10.14 21.58 -18.41
CA LYS A 321 -10.88 20.83 -19.47
C LYS A 321 -10.08 20.84 -20.79
N GLY A 322 -10.30 19.84 -21.65
CA GLY A 322 -10.01 19.97 -23.09
C GLY A 322 -9.02 18.97 -23.74
N GLU A 323 -9.27 17.66 -23.66
CA GLU A 323 -8.88 16.75 -24.75
C GLU A 323 -10.04 15.79 -25.08
N THR A 324 -10.60 15.88 -26.29
CA THR A 324 -11.50 14.84 -26.85
C THR A 324 -11.53 14.94 -28.38
N GLU A 325 -11.10 13.88 -29.06
CA GLU A 325 -11.08 13.70 -30.54
C GLU A 325 -10.19 14.71 -31.33
N SER A 326 -9.77 14.49 -32.59
CA SER A 326 -10.09 13.42 -33.55
C SER A 326 -8.93 13.01 -34.49
N ARG A 327 -8.61 11.71 -34.50
CA ARG A 327 -8.50 10.78 -35.67
C ARG A 327 -7.79 11.16 -37.01
N ARG A 328 -6.94 10.19 -37.45
CA ARG A 328 -6.78 9.54 -38.80
C ARG A 328 -5.61 9.91 -39.76
N ARG A 329 -5.04 8.83 -40.33
CA ARG A 329 -4.11 8.68 -41.50
C ARG A 329 -2.68 9.25 -41.36
N GLY A 330 -1.62 8.62 -41.88
CA GLY A 330 -1.48 7.22 -42.36
C GLY A 330 -0.47 7.02 -43.51
N GLY A 331 0.56 6.18 -43.31
CA GLY A 331 1.60 5.79 -44.31
C GLY A 331 2.74 6.81 -44.47
N GLY A 332 3.95 6.43 -44.93
CA GLY A 332 4.51 5.08 -45.19
C GLY A 332 5.77 5.13 -46.08
N GLY A 333 6.78 4.28 -45.80
CA GLY A 333 8.08 4.21 -46.54
C GLY A 333 9.09 5.31 -46.18
N GLY A 334 10.40 5.17 -46.46
CA GLY A 334 11.18 4.04 -47.01
C GLY A 334 12.58 4.49 -47.49
N GLY A 335 13.57 3.58 -47.54
CA GLY A 335 14.99 3.85 -47.89
C GLY A 335 15.88 4.04 -46.64
N GLU A 336 17.05 3.40 -46.46
CA GLU A 336 18.27 3.24 -47.33
C GLU A 336 19.18 4.48 -47.31
N GLU A 337 20.52 4.39 -47.25
CA GLU A 337 21.45 3.34 -46.76
C GLU A 337 22.85 4.01 -46.54
N GLY A 338 23.80 3.38 -45.83
CA GLY A 338 25.17 3.93 -45.68
C GLY A 338 26.05 3.25 -44.61
N VAL A 339 27.26 2.82 -44.99
CA VAL A 339 28.13 1.88 -44.23
C VAL A 339 29.52 2.48 -43.92
N CYS A 340 30.12 2.01 -42.82
CA CYS A 340 31.57 1.88 -42.44
C CYS A 340 31.73 2.15 -40.92
N GLN A 341 32.32 1.29 -40.07
CA GLN A 341 33.70 0.73 -40.04
C GLN A 341 34.78 1.82 -39.84
N ASP A 342 35.74 1.71 -38.91
CA ASP A 342 36.03 0.72 -37.83
C ASP A 342 36.87 1.43 -36.71
N THR A 343 37.47 0.88 -35.64
CA THR A 343 37.97 -0.49 -35.33
C THR A 343 38.03 -0.77 -33.80
N VAL A 344 38.47 -1.98 -33.44
CA VAL A 344 38.69 -2.64 -32.12
C VAL A 344 40.09 -2.34 -31.50
N ILE A 345 40.29 -2.58 -30.19
CA ILE A 345 41.44 -3.29 -29.53
C ILE A 345 41.34 -3.30 -27.97
N ASP A 346 41.32 -4.51 -27.38
CA ASP A 346 42.04 -5.09 -26.20
C ASP A 346 42.23 -4.30 -24.86
N ASP A 347 42.43 -4.90 -23.67
CA ASP A 347 42.03 -6.18 -23.02
C ASP A 347 42.44 -6.13 -21.51
N GLY A 348 42.15 -7.17 -20.68
CA GLY A 348 43.01 -7.42 -19.50
C GLY A 348 42.49 -8.22 -18.28
N TRP A 349 42.71 -9.55 -18.29
CA TRP A 349 43.02 -10.46 -17.14
C TRP A 349 41.89 -10.70 -16.09
N SER A 350 41.34 -11.91 -15.88
CA SER A 350 41.90 -13.23 -15.45
C SER A 350 42.17 -13.32 -13.93
N ASP A 351 42.12 -14.49 -13.26
CA ASP A 351 42.27 -15.87 -13.75
C ASP A 351 41.60 -16.97 -12.87
N SER A 352 41.81 -18.24 -13.24
CA SER A 352 41.66 -19.52 -12.50
C SER A 352 40.46 -20.47 -12.78
N ALA A 353 40.80 -21.55 -13.49
CA ALA A 353 40.18 -22.90 -13.51
C ALA A 353 41.29 -23.91 -13.05
N PRO A 354 41.30 -25.25 -13.30
CA PRO A 354 40.30 -26.16 -13.90
C PRO A 354 40.14 -27.52 -13.15
N SER A 355 39.33 -28.43 -13.69
CA SER A 355 39.63 -29.88 -13.83
C SER A 355 38.52 -30.59 -14.64
N ASP A 356 38.88 -31.63 -15.41
CA ASP A 356 38.07 -32.23 -16.48
C ASP A 356 37.51 -33.64 -16.12
N GLU A 357 37.22 -34.47 -17.14
CA GLU A 357 36.84 -35.91 -17.13
C GLU A 357 35.38 -36.27 -16.72
N GLU A 358 34.63 -37.18 -17.39
CA GLU A 358 34.72 -37.84 -18.72
C GLU A 358 33.33 -38.48 -19.09
N GLU A 359 33.16 -38.91 -20.36
CA GLU A 359 32.21 -39.83 -21.09
C GLU A 359 30.92 -40.45 -20.40
N GLU A 360 29.91 -41.06 -21.05
CA GLU A 360 29.71 -41.76 -22.34
C GLU A 360 28.33 -41.44 -23.03
N GLU A 361 28.00 -42.17 -24.12
CA GLU A 361 26.85 -41.99 -25.04
C GLU A 361 25.60 -42.86 -24.73
N GLU A 362 24.45 -42.58 -25.37
CA GLU A 362 23.71 -43.61 -26.14
C GLU A 362 22.79 -43.00 -27.23
N GLU A 363 22.60 -43.70 -28.36
CA GLU A 363 21.83 -43.24 -29.55
C GLU A 363 20.34 -43.62 -29.54
N GLY A 364 19.51 -42.88 -30.30
CA GLY A 364 18.08 -43.20 -30.50
C GLY A 364 17.43 -42.60 -31.77
N LYS A 365 17.84 -43.08 -32.97
CA LYS A 365 17.33 -42.70 -34.31
C LYS A 365 15.78 -42.78 -34.42
N GLY A 366 15.07 -41.98 -35.22
CA GLY A 366 15.47 -40.91 -36.17
C GLY A 366 14.85 -41.12 -37.57
N GLU A 367 14.24 -40.08 -38.17
CA GLU A 367 13.90 -40.03 -39.62
C GLU A 367 13.68 -38.57 -40.09
N GLU A 368 13.76 -38.31 -41.41
CA GLU A 368 14.06 -36.98 -41.99
C GLU A 368 12.86 -36.22 -42.59
N GLY A 369 12.99 -34.89 -42.82
CA GLY A 369 11.84 -34.06 -43.26
C GLY A 369 12.06 -32.74 -44.02
N SER A 370 13.29 -32.21 -44.13
CA SER A 370 13.69 -30.99 -44.90
C SER A 370 13.11 -29.61 -44.47
N GLY A 371 13.84 -28.53 -44.78
CA GLY A 371 13.35 -27.14 -44.68
C GLY A 371 14.31 -26.13 -44.02
N GLN A 372 14.96 -25.27 -44.81
CA GLN A 372 15.89 -24.23 -44.32
C GLN A 372 15.19 -23.11 -43.52
N GLY A 373 15.86 -22.52 -42.52
CA GLY A 373 15.31 -21.33 -41.84
C GLY A 373 16.02 -20.86 -40.56
N ASN A 374 17.35 -20.84 -40.50
CA ASN A 374 18.06 -20.39 -39.29
C ASN A 374 18.03 -18.85 -39.19
N ASN A 375 17.45 -18.28 -38.13
CA ASN A 375 17.35 -16.82 -37.96
C ASN A 375 17.18 -16.40 -36.48
N SER A 376 18.27 -16.42 -35.71
CA SER A 376 18.32 -15.80 -34.38
C SER A 376 18.69 -14.32 -34.51
N LEU A 377 17.78 -13.40 -34.13
CA LEU A 377 18.16 -11.99 -33.95
C LEU A 377 17.31 -11.28 -32.89
N ASN A 378 18.00 -10.44 -32.10
CA ASN A 378 17.50 -9.79 -30.89
C ASN A 378 16.44 -8.71 -31.18
N TYR A 379 15.25 -8.83 -30.59
CA TYR A 379 14.31 -7.71 -30.48
C TYR A 379 14.52 -6.93 -29.18
N ARG A 380 15.34 -5.86 -29.26
CA ARG A 380 15.58 -4.92 -28.15
C ARG A 380 14.46 -3.86 -28.10
N LEU A 381 13.31 -4.22 -27.52
CA LEU A 381 12.11 -3.37 -27.51
C LEU A 381 12.14 -2.25 -26.44
N ALA A 382 11.49 -1.13 -26.76
CA ALA A 382 11.50 0.09 -25.95
C ALA A 382 10.55 0.02 -24.74
N HIS A 383 10.90 0.74 -23.66
CA HIS A 383 10.28 0.60 -22.34
C HIS A 383 8.95 1.35 -22.18
N SER A 384 7.89 0.84 -22.81
CA SER A 384 6.50 1.17 -22.48
C SER A 384 5.59 -0.03 -22.77
N HIS A 385 4.62 -0.29 -21.86
CA HIS A 385 3.70 -1.45 -21.82
C HIS A 385 4.09 -2.69 -20.99
N HIS A 386 4.78 -2.50 -19.85
CA HIS A 386 4.68 -3.49 -18.75
C HIS A 386 3.37 -3.28 -17.97
N GLY A 387 2.30 -3.86 -18.51
CA GLY A 387 0.99 -3.93 -17.89
C GLY A 387 0.08 -4.90 -18.64
N LEU A 388 -0.41 -5.93 -17.96
CA LEU A 388 -1.35 -6.91 -18.52
C LEU A 388 -2.78 -6.34 -18.62
N SER A 389 -2.94 -5.03 -18.48
CA SER A 389 -4.18 -4.26 -18.69
C SER A 389 -4.70 -4.35 -20.13
N HIS A 390 -3.85 -4.62 -21.11
CA HIS A 390 -4.29 -4.92 -22.48
C HIS A 390 -5.02 -6.28 -22.60
N LEU A 391 -4.90 -7.17 -21.59
CA LEU A 391 -5.73 -8.37 -21.41
C LEU A 391 -7.00 -8.08 -20.59
N LEU A 392 -7.33 -6.81 -20.35
CA LEU A 392 -8.64 -6.33 -19.92
C LEU A 392 -9.38 -5.73 -21.12
N ARG A 393 -9.56 -6.52 -22.19
CA ARG A 393 -10.77 -6.33 -23.00
C ARG A 393 -11.95 -6.69 -22.09
N PRO A 394 -12.91 -5.78 -21.83
CA PRO A 394 -14.15 -6.20 -21.19
C PRO A 394 -14.83 -7.22 -22.11
N ASN A 395 -15.24 -8.36 -21.56
CA ASN A 395 -16.14 -9.25 -22.29
C ASN A 395 -17.43 -8.48 -22.54
N GLN A 396 -17.85 -8.39 -23.80
CA GLN A 396 -19.10 -7.71 -24.18
C GLN A 396 -20.36 -8.47 -23.69
N ASP A 397 -20.17 -9.67 -23.11
CA ASP A 397 -21.20 -10.50 -22.47
C ASP A 397 -21.48 -10.15 -20.99
N VAL A 398 -20.85 -9.09 -20.44
CA VAL A 398 -21.14 -8.60 -19.08
C VAL A 398 -22.07 -7.39 -19.17
N SER A 399 -23.29 -7.52 -18.64
CA SER A 399 -24.27 -6.42 -18.57
C SER A 399 -23.71 -5.21 -17.82
N PRO A 400 -24.11 -3.96 -18.16
CA PRO A 400 -23.64 -2.75 -17.48
C PRO A 400 -24.09 -2.59 -16.02
N ASP A 401 -24.92 -3.50 -15.49
CA ASP A 401 -25.68 -3.36 -14.25
C ASP A 401 -24.86 -3.49 -12.94
N PHE A 402 -23.54 -3.37 -13.03
CA PHE A 402 -22.67 -3.15 -11.88
C PHE A 402 -22.33 -1.65 -11.76
N PRO A 403 -23.10 -0.86 -10.99
CA PRO A 403 -22.67 0.48 -10.62
C PRO A 403 -21.36 0.40 -9.82
N SER A 404 -20.62 1.52 -9.76
CA SER A 404 -19.32 1.63 -9.09
C SER A 404 -19.45 1.54 -7.56
N LEU A 405 -19.66 0.32 -7.07
CA LEU A 405 -19.85 -0.05 -5.65
C LEU A 405 -18.55 -0.07 -4.84
N THR A 406 -17.39 0.10 -5.49
CA THR A 406 -16.14 0.35 -4.76
C THR A 406 -16.21 1.72 -4.09
N PRO A 407 -16.06 1.84 -2.76
CA PRO A 407 -16.00 3.14 -2.09
C PRO A 407 -14.86 4.00 -2.65
N GLU A 408 -14.94 5.31 -2.48
CA GLU A 408 -13.87 6.23 -2.86
C GLU A 408 -12.87 6.47 -1.71
N VAL A 409 -11.64 6.83 -2.07
CA VAL A 409 -10.62 7.23 -1.11
C VAL A 409 -10.99 8.59 -0.49
N ARG A 410 -11.25 8.62 0.81
CA ARG A 410 -11.51 9.85 1.56
C ARG A 410 -10.32 10.81 1.48
N THR A 411 -10.63 12.10 1.48
CA THR A 411 -9.62 13.16 1.54
C THR A 411 -8.99 13.25 2.93
N LEU A 412 -7.78 13.82 3.00
CA LEU A 412 -7.07 14.07 4.25
C LEU A 412 -7.89 14.89 5.26
N THR A 413 -8.73 15.80 4.76
CA THR A 413 -9.56 16.67 5.62
C THR A 413 -10.68 15.87 6.29
N GLU A 414 -11.33 14.96 5.56
CA GLU A 414 -12.40 14.11 6.10
C GLU A 414 -11.88 13.06 7.09
N GLU A 415 -10.66 12.56 6.91
CA GLU A 415 -10.05 11.63 7.85
C GLU A 415 -9.57 12.33 9.14
N LEU A 416 -8.99 13.53 9.05
CA LEU A 416 -8.59 14.29 10.25
C LEU A 416 -9.79 14.79 11.06
N GLN A 417 -10.93 15.07 10.42
CA GLN A 417 -12.20 15.34 11.12
C GLN A 417 -12.75 14.12 11.87
N ARG A 418 -12.36 12.90 11.49
CA ARG A 418 -12.75 11.64 12.15
C ARG A 418 -11.73 11.19 13.21
N ASP A 419 -10.49 11.64 13.09
CA ASP A 419 -9.37 11.26 13.95
C ASP A 419 -8.76 12.48 14.68
N PRO A 420 -9.31 12.84 15.86
CA PRO A 420 -8.76 13.92 16.67
C PRO A 420 -7.37 13.59 17.22
N GLY A 421 -6.94 12.32 17.23
CA GLY A 421 -5.59 11.92 17.63
C GLY A 421 -4.56 12.31 16.56
N ALA A 422 -4.85 12.03 15.29
CA ALA A 422 -4.03 12.49 14.17
C ALA A 422 -4.01 14.02 14.07
N GLN A 423 -5.14 14.71 14.30
CA GLN A 423 -5.13 16.17 14.39
C GLN A 423 -4.25 16.66 15.56
N ALA A 424 -4.39 16.08 16.75
CA ALA A 424 -3.58 16.45 17.92
C ALA A 424 -2.08 16.27 17.66
N LEU A 425 -1.65 15.23 16.94
CA LEU A 425 -0.24 15.07 16.55
C LEU A 425 0.27 16.25 15.70
N ILE A 426 -0.52 16.75 14.74
CA ILE A 426 -0.14 17.91 13.90
C ILE A 426 0.08 19.18 14.75
N GLU A 427 -0.70 19.36 15.81
CA GLU A 427 -0.64 20.55 16.67
C GLU A 427 0.41 20.44 17.80
N THR A 428 0.59 19.25 18.36
CA THR A 428 1.44 18.99 19.54
C THR A 428 2.89 18.66 19.20
N VAL A 429 3.17 17.95 18.09
CA VAL A 429 4.52 17.51 17.73
C VAL A 429 5.37 18.70 17.27
N GLN A 430 6.06 19.27 18.25
CA GLN A 430 7.00 20.39 18.13
C GLN A 430 8.40 19.89 18.51
N GLY A 431 9.42 20.45 17.86
CA GLY A 431 10.80 19.98 17.88
C GLY A 431 11.55 20.55 16.68
N CYS A 432 12.23 19.71 15.88
CA CYS A 432 12.80 20.20 14.63
C CYS A 432 11.76 20.25 13.50
N VAL A 433 11.51 21.42 12.94
CA VAL A 433 10.63 21.64 11.78
C VAL A 433 11.48 21.81 10.52
N LEU A 434 11.26 20.96 9.52
CA LEU A 434 11.92 21.02 8.22
C LEU A 434 10.87 21.27 7.15
N ARG A 435 11.07 22.32 6.35
CA ARG A 435 10.11 22.72 5.31
C ARG A 435 10.79 23.06 3.99
N ARG A 436 10.26 22.50 2.90
CA ARG A 436 10.77 22.73 1.52
C ARG A 436 12.26 22.41 1.34
N CYS A 437 12.84 21.65 2.25
CA CYS A 437 14.23 21.21 2.16
C CYS A 437 14.38 20.16 1.06
N LEU A 438 15.54 20.14 0.43
CA LEU A 438 15.95 19.12 -0.52
C LEU A 438 17.03 18.26 0.13
N PHE A 439 16.85 16.94 0.10
CA PHE A 439 17.83 15.95 0.53
C PHE A 439 18.15 15.03 -0.65
N ARG A 440 19.42 14.96 -1.06
CA ARG A 440 19.82 14.25 -2.27
C ARG A 440 21.23 13.66 -2.25
N ASP A 441 21.42 12.64 -3.08
CA ASP A 441 22.75 12.17 -3.52
C ASP A 441 23.71 11.80 -2.36
N GLY A 442 23.24 11.01 -1.38
CA GLY A 442 24.00 10.65 -0.18
C GLY A 442 23.38 9.49 0.62
N LYS A 443 24.04 9.05 1.70
CA LYS A 443 23.45 8.04 2.62
C LYS A 443 22.46 8.66 3.61
N GLY A 444 22.67 9.92 3.98
CA GLY A 444 21.91 10.63 5.00
C GLY A 444 20.60 11.26 4.50
N GLY A 445 19.63 11.33 5.42
CA GLY A 445 18.36 12.03 5.26
C GLY A 445 17.98 12.69 6.59
N VAL A 446 16.77 12.45 7.08
CA VAL A 446 16.39 12.79 8.47
C VAL A 446 16.47 11.55 9.36
N HIS A 447 17.18 11.65 10.49
CA HIS A 447 17.22 10.62 11.53
C HIS A 447 16.66 11.19 12.84
N VAL A 448 15.58 10.61 13.35
CA VAL A 448 14.94 10.98 14.62
C VAL A 448 15.13 9.83 15.61
N CYS A 449 15.72 10.09 16.77
CA CYS A 449 16.03 9.06 17.77
C CYS A 449 15.81 9.51 19.22
N ASN A 450 15.75 8.54 20.14
CA ASN A 450 15.75 8.75 21.60
C ASN A 450 14.71 9.79 22.10
N HIS A 451 13.43 9.59 21.77
CA HIS A 451 12.32 10.52 22.06
C HIS A 451 12.39 11.88 21.33
N GLY A 452 13.22 12.00 20.29
CA GLY A 452 13.26 13.18 19.42
C GLY A 452 11.94 13.41 18.68
N ASN A 453 11.59 14.68 18.48
CA ASN A 453 10.38 15.10 17.76
C ASN A 453 10.74 15.87 16.48
N ALA A 454 10.16 15.49 15.34
CA ALA A 454 10.36 16.18 14.07
C ALA A 454 9.06 16.41 13.30
N ARG A 455 8.97 17.51 12.55
CA ARG A 455 7.90 17.81 11.60
C ARG A 455 8.49 18.11 10.22
N LEU A 456 8.19 17.27 9.24
CA LEU A 456 8.67 17.38 7.85
C LEU A 456 7.50 17.77 6.96
N GLU A 457 7.51 18.97 6.38
CA GLU A 457 6.40 19.47 5.57
C GLU A 457 6.87 19.99 4.19
N GLY A 458 6.42 19.36 3.12
CA GLY A 458 6.71 19.80 1.74
C GLY A 458 8.17 19.63 1.30
N ASN A 459 8.93 18.71 1.92
CA ASN A 459 10.33 18.44 1.57
C ASN A 459 10.44 17.42 0.42
N VAL A 460 11.61 17.37 -0.22
CA VAL A 460 11.94 16.39 -1.27
C VAL A 460 13.14 15.56 -0.85
N PHE A 461 12.97 14.24 -0.83
CA PHE A 461 14.02 13.27 -0.52
C PHE A 461 14.26 12.39 -1.76
N ARG A 462 15.47 12.41 -2.32
CA ARG A 462 15.79 11.74 -3.59
C ARG A 462 17.13 11.01 -3.57
N ALA A 463 17.19 9.80 -4.12
CA ALA A 463 18.46 9.05 -4.32
C ALA A 463 19.28 8.80 -3.03
N LEU A 464 18.60 8.77 -1.87
CA LEU A 464 19.20 8.56 -0.56
C LEU A 464 19.35 7.07 -0.23
N THR A 465 19.99 6.68 0.88
CA THR A 465 19.86 5.30 1.36
C THR A 465 18.50 5.10 2.04
N TYR A 466 18.21 5.92 3.05
CA TYR A 466 16.88 6.06 3.68
C TYR A 466 16.53 7.55 3.67
N ALA A 467 15.30 7.93 3.34
CA ALA A 467 14.88 9.33 3.44
C ALA A 467 14.65 9.75 4.89
N VAL A 468 13.95 8.91 5.65
CA VAL A 468 13.59 9.19 7.04
C VAL A 468 13.70 7.93 7.90
N ARG A 469 14.35 8.04 9.06
CA ARG A 469 14.49 6.96 10.05
C ARG A 469 14.00 7.46 11.41
N CYS A 470 13.03 6.80 12.03
CA CYS A 470 12.49 7.15 13.34
C CYS A 470 12.65 5.97 14.31
N ILE A 471 13.47 6.12 15.35
CA ILE A 471 13.94 5.02 16.20
C ILE A 471 13.82 5.39 17.70
N GLN A 472 13.60 4.43 18.61
CA GLN A 472 13.63 4.63 20.07
C GLN A 472 12.66 5.73 20.56
N ASN A 473 11.36 5.44 20.52
CA ASN A 473 10.28 6.33 20.98
C ASN A 473 10.24 7.71 20.28
N ALA A 474 10.95 7.88 19.16
CA ALA A 474 10.89 9.09 18.34
C ALA A 474 9.48 9.32 17.77
N THR A 475 9.05 10.58 17.72
CA THR A 475 7.74 10.97 17.15
C THR A 475 7.92 11.87 15.93
N ILE A 476 7.18 11.60 14.86
CA ILE A 476 7.27 12.37 13.61
C ILE A 476 5.92 12.83 13.06
N VAL A 477 5.89 13.98 12.39
CA VAL A 477 4.79 14.40 11.52
C VAL A 477 5.33 14.67 10.10
N MET A 478 5.04 13.80 9.14
CA MET A 478 5.37 13.97 7.72
C MET A 478 4.13 14.37 6.91
N LEU A 479 4.12 15.58 6.37
CA LEU A 479 3.03 16.12 5.52
C LEU A 479 3.54 16.51 4.14
N ARG A 480 2.91 16.03 3.06
CA ARG A 480 3.14 16.51 1.67
C ARG A 480 4.58 16.43 1.17
N ASN A 481 5.37 15.48 1.65
CA ASN A 481 6.75 15.26 1.20
C ASN A 481 6.78 14.33 -0.03
N GLU A 482 7.78 14.55 -0.89
CA GLU A 482 8.17 13.62 -1.97
C GLU A 482 9.31 12.72 -1.44
N VAL A 483 9.18 11.40 -1.55
CA VAL A 483 10.21 10.43 -1.13
C VAL A 483 10.45 9.43 -2.25
N CYS A 484 11.56 9.58 -2.98
CA CYS A 484 11.81 8.77 -4.17
C CYS A 484 13.25 8.30 -4.38
N GLU A 485 13.38 7.24 -5.20
CA GLU A 485 14.66 6.68 -5.66
C GLU A 485 15.62 6.27 -4.53
N CYS A 486 15.13 6.06 -3.32
CA CYS A 486 15.97 5.62 -2.19
C CYS A 486 16.49 4.21 -2.42
N ARG A 487 17.75 3.93 -2.04
CA ARG A 487 18.42 2.63 -2.24
C ARG A 487 17.84 1.53 -1.34
N ALA A 488 17.46 1.90 -0.12
CA ALA A 488 16.77 1.04 0.84
C ALA A 488 15.32 1.51 1.01
N SER A 489 14.72 1.27 2.18
CA SER A 489 13.34 1.67 2.47
C SER A 489 13.20 3.19 2.59
N GLY A 490 12.13 3.76 2.03
CA GLY A 490 11.91 5.21 2.00
C GLY A 490 11.80 5.81 3.39
N VAL A 491 10.81 5.35 4.16
CA VAL A 491 10.58 5.77 5.55
C VAL A 491 10.58 4.55 6.48
N PHE A 492 11.44 4.57 7.50
CA PHE A 492 11.72 3.42 8.38
C PHE A 492 11.44 3.76 9.86
N LEU A 493 10.56 3.00 10.51
CA LEU A 493 10.16 3.18 11.90
C LEU A 493 10.48 1.93 12.74
N ARG A 494 11.15 2.11 13.90
CA ARG A 494 11.56 1.01 14.78
C ARG A 494 11.58 1.37 16.26
N LEU A 495 11.41 0.37 17.14
CA LEU A 495 11.57 0.52 18.59
C LEU A 495 10.59 1.55 19.15
N SER A 496 9.30 1.22 19.04
CA SER A 496 8.17 2.00 19.58
C SER A 496 8.11 3.48 19.16
N SER A 497 8.68 3.81 17.99
CA SER A 497 8.47 5.13 17.38
C SER A 497 7.05 5.27 16.80
N GLN A 498 6.55 6.50 16.83
CA GLN A 498 5.18 6.87 16.52
C GLN A 498 5.15 8.07 15.56
N GLY A 499 3.96 8.44 15.09
CA GLY A 499 3.79 9.66 14.31
C GLY A 499 2.61 9.64 13.36
N LEU A 500 2.47 10.74 12.61
CA LEU A 500 1.55 10.87 11.48
C LEU A 500 2.35 11.02 10.19
N ILE A 501 2.07 10.18 9.20
CA ILE A 501 2.64 10.23 7.86
C ILE A 501 1.46 10.38 6.91
N ALA A 502 1.22 11.60 6.44
CA ALA A 502 0.01 11.93 5.69
C ALA A 502 0.21 12.74 4.39
N ASP A 503 -0.56 12.41 3.35
CA ASP A 503 -0.58 13.12 2.05
C ASP A 503 0.81 13.24 1.39
N ASN A 504 1.71 12.28 1.68
CA ASN A 504 3.02 12.16 1.06
C ASN A 504 2.95 11.31 -0.22
N ASN A 505 3.92 11.49 -1.11
CA ASN A 505 4.11 10.68 -2.31
C ASN A 505 5.44 9.93 -2.19
N ILE A 506 5.37 8.60 -2.07
CA ILE A 506 6.49 7.72 -1.71
C ILE A 506 6.66 6.69 -2.82
N HIS A 507 7.69 6.78 -3.65
CA HIS A 507 7.76 5.95 -4.86
C HIS A 507 9.16 5.57 -5.36
N SER A 508 9.24 4.55 -6.22
CA SER A 508 10.48 4.15 -6.91
C SER A 508 11.65 3.79 -5.97
N ASN A 509 11.37 3.41 -4.73
CA ASN A 509 12.39 3.05 -3.73
C ASN A 509 12.83 1.57 -3.89
N GLY A 510 14.07 1.28 -3.49
CA GLY A 510 14.75 -0.01 -3.67
C GLY A 510 14.29 -1.11 -2.71
N GLU A 511 13.82 -0.72 -1.52
CA GLU A 511 13.05 -1.60 -0.65
C GLU A 511 11.60 -1.11 -0.53
N ALA A 512 11.06 -1.05 0.69
CA ALA A 512 9.68 -0.66 0.94
C ALA A 512 9.47 0.85 0.86
N GLY A 513 8.25 1.28 0.58
CA GLY A 513 7.86 2.69 0.75
C GLY A 513 7.88 3.08 2.23
N LEU A 514 7.21 2.27 3.05
CA LEU A 514 7.14 2.38 4.51
C LEU A 514 7.47 1.04 5.18
N ASP A 515 8.28 1.08 6.23
CA ASP A 515 8.73 -0.10 6.96
C ASP A 515 8.57 0.11 8.48
N ILE A 516 7.68 -0.67 9.11
CA ILE A 516 7.26 -0.52 10.51
C ILE A 516 7.70 -1.76 11.30
N ARG A 517 8.58 -1.58 12.30
CA ARG A 517 9.22 -2.70 13.00
C ARG A 517 9.27 -2.55 14.53
N LYS A 518 9.34 -3.66 15.27
CA LYS A 518 9.61 -3.70 16.74
C LYS A 518 8.78 -2.69 17.53
N GLY A 519 7.46 -2.91 17.60
CA GLY A 519 6.55 -2.10 18.42
C GLY A 519 6.25 -0.69 17.91
N ALA A 520 6.82 -0.24 16.79
CA ALA A 520 6.48 1.04 16.19
C ALA A 520 5.00 1.08 15.76
N ASP A 521 4.34 2.22 15.96
CA ASP A 521 2.89 2.39 15.85
C ASP A 521 2.51 3.76 15.22
N PRO A 522 2.70 3.95 13.90
CA PRO A 522 2.38 5.20 13.21
C PRO A 522 1.00 5.21 12.56
N ILE A 523 0.45 6.40 12.38
CA ILE A 523 -0.73 6.67 11.54
C ILE A 523 -0.24 7.01 10.13
N ILE A 524 -0.69 6.25 9.12
CA ILE A 524 -0.30 6.38 7.71
C ILE A 524 -1.58 6.68 6.91
N LEU A 525 -1.74 7.94 6.46
CA LEU A 525 -3.03 8.50 6.06
C LEU A 525 -3.00 9.19 4.68
N CYS A 526 -3.86 8.79 3.75
CA CYS A 526 -4.03 9.47 2.44
C CYS A 526 -2.75 9.61 1.58
N ASN A 527 -1.72 8.78 1.80
CA ASN A 527 -0.48 8.80 1.01
C ASN A 527 -0.63 8.06 -0.32
N ARG A 528 0.27 8.35 -1.26
CA ARG A 528 0.47 7.57 -2.50
C ARG A 528 1.77 6.79 -2.37
N ILE A 529 1.72 5.47 -2.53
CA ILE A 529 2.85 4.57 -2.25
C ILE A 529 3.02 3.61 -3.43
N HIS A 530 3.94 3.91 -4.34
CA HIS A 530 3.93 3.25 -5.65
C HIS A 530 5.27 2.97 -6.34
N SER A 531 5.25 2.09 -7.33
CA SER A 531 6.41 1.76 -8.18
C SER A 531 7.67 1.29 -7.43
N GLY A 532 7.57 0.86 -6.17
CA GLY A 532 8.68 0.34 -5.38
C GLY A 532 9.18 -1.02 -5.86
N LEU A 533 10.47 -1.29 -5.65
CA LEU A 533 11.10 -2.56 -6.05
C LEU A 533 10.78 -3.74 -5.11
N ARG A 534 10.21 -3.45 -3.92
CA ARG A 534 9.70 -4.42 -2.95
C ARG A 534 8.23 -4.08 -2.63
N SER A 535 7.76 -4.45 -1.43
CA SER A 535 6.38 -4.22 -0.96
C SER A 535 6.10 -2.75 -0.65
N GLY A 536 4.85 -2.29 -0.80
CA GLY A 536 4.47 -0.88 -0.58
C GLY A 536 4.65 -0.44 0.87
N ILE A 537 3.97 -1.14 1.78
CA ILE A 537 4.14 -1.02 3.24
C ILE A 537 4.52 -2.39 3.81
N VAL A 538 5.48 -2.44 4.72
CA VAL A 538 5.87 -3.63 5.48
C VAL A 538 5.63 -3.39 6.97
N VAL A 539 5.02 -4.35 7.66
CA VAL A 539 4.77 -4.32 9.11
C VAL A 539 5.24 -5.63 9.74
N LEU A 540 6.30 -5.59 10.57
CA LEU A 540 6.88 -6.83 11.10
C LEU A 540 7.50 -6.75 12.51
N GLY A 541 7.58 -7.91 13.18
CA GLY A 541 8.21 -8.05 14.49
C GLY A 541 7.46 -7.26 15.56
N ASN A 542 6.20 -7.60 15.80
CA ASN A 542 5.27 -6.86 16.69
C ASN A 542 5.06 -5.38 16.29
N GLY A 543 5.27 -5.01 15.02
CA GLY A 543 4.89 -3.68 14.50
C GLY A 543 3.36 -3.51 14.47
N ARG A 544 2.87 -2.31 14.76
CA ARG A 544 1.44 -1.94 14.73
C ARG A 544 1.21 -0.91 13.61
N GLY A 545 0.39 0.12 13.84
CA GLY A 545 0.10 1.21 12.92
C GLY A 545 -1.33 1.21 12.37
N SER A 546 -1.82 2.41 12.06
CA SER A 546 -3.12 2.66 11.44
C SER A 546 -2.93 3.12 10.00
N ILE A 547 -3.16 2.22 9.04
CA ILE A 547 -2.97 2.43 7.60
C ILE A 547 -4.35 2.73 6.99
N ARG A 548 -4.63 4.00 6.70
CA ARG A 548 -5.96 4.48 6.26
C ARG A 548 -5.96 5.30 4.98
N SER A 549 -6.94 5.03 4.12
CA SER A 549 -7.24 5.82 2.92
C SER A 549 -6.04 6.08 1.99
N ASN A 550 -5.04 5.20 1.96
CA ASN A 550 -3.86 5.33 1.09
C ASN A 550 -4.14 4.74 -0.30
N GLN A 551 -3.40 5.24 -1.30
CA GLN A 551 -3.35 4.68 -2.66
C GLN A 551 -2.03 3.93 -2.84
N ILE A 552 -2.07 2.60 -2.92
CA ILE A 552 -0.88 1.74 -2.93
C ILE A 552 -0.88 0.93 -4.23
N TYR A 553 0.05 1.20 -5.15
CA TYR A 553 -0.05 0.65 -6.51
C TYR A 553 1.27 0.43 -7.26
N ASN A 554 1.26 -0.42 -8.30
CA ASN A 554 2.43 -0.72 -9.16
C ASN A 554 3.72 -1.17 -8.43
N ASN A 555 3.65 -1.57 -7.17
CA ASN A 555 4.78 -2.12 -6.41
C ASN A 555 5.10 -3.55 -6.88
N LYS A 556 6.37 -3.96 -6.82
CA LYS A 556 6.79 -5.29 -7.31
C LYS A 556 6.37 -6.46 -6.43
N GLU A 557 6.16 -6.24 -5.14
CA GLU A 557 5.65 -7.26 -4.22
C GLU A 557 4.25 -6.88 -3.74
N ALA A 558 3.91 -7.18 -2.47
CA ALA A 558 2.60 -6.90 -1.91
C ALA A 558 2.38 -5.39 -1.73
N GLY A 559 1.12 -4.94 -1.83
CA GLY A 559 0.75 -3.58 -1.44
C GLY A 559 1.00 -3.33 0.05
N VAL A 560 0.49 -4.22 0.90
CA VAL A 560 0.80 -4.27 2.33
C VAL A 560 1.27 -5.69 2.69
N TYR A 561 2.42 -5.82 3.34
CA TYR A 561 2.96 -7.10 3.79
C TYR A 561 3.09 -7.12 5.32
N ILE A 562 2.37 -8.02 5.97
CA ILE A 562 2.38 -8.22 7.42
C ILE A 562 3.08 -9.54 7.75
N LEU A 563 4.07 -9.49 8.65
CA LEU A 563 5.02 -10.56 8.94
C LEU A 563 5.36 -10.63 10.43
N PHE A 564 5.83 -11.79 10.92
CA PHE A 564 6.46 -11.95 12.23
C PHE A 564 5.69 -11.26 13.38
N ASN A 565 4.45 -11.69 13.63
CA ASN A 565 3.55 -11.10 14.64
C ASN A 565 3.22 -9.60 14.47
N GLY A 566 3.45 -9.00 13.29
CA GLY A 566 2.92 -7.67 12.97
C GLY A 566 1.38 -7.66 13.07
N ASN A 567 0.81 -6.57 13.60
CA ASN A 567 -0.64 -6.45 13.86
C ASN A 567 -1.15 -5.00 13.62
N PRO A 568 -1.17 -4.53 12.35
CA PRO A 568 -1.72 -3.21 12.00
C PRO A 568 -3.24 -3.22 11.81
N VAL A 569 -3.84 -2.04 11.82
CA VAL A 569 -5.20 -1.79 11.29
C VAL A 569 -5.07 -1.21 9.88
N VAL A 570 -5.69 -1.85 8.90
CA VAL A 570 -5.62 -1.48 7.47
C VAL A 570 -7.04 -1.23 6.96
N SER A 571 -7.45 0.01 6.76
CA SER A 571 -8.84 0.31 6.32
C SER A 571 -9.04 1.40 5.29
N GLY A 572 -10.01 1.21 4.40
CA GLY A 572 -10.37 2.16 3.34
C GLY A 572 -9.27 2.44 2.29
N ASN A 573 -8.23 1.61 2.20
CA ASN A 573 -7.12 1.81 1.27
C ASN A 573 -7.46 1.24 -0.12
N HIS A 574 -6.93 1.87 -1.17
CA HIS A 574 -7.02 1.39 -2.54
C HIS A 574 -5.69 0.75 -2.95
N ILE A 575 -5.68 -0.56 -3.12
CA ILE A 575 -4.48 -1.38 -3.34
C ILE A 575 -4.57 -2.06 -4.71
N PHE A 576 -3.84 -1.57 -5.71
CA PHE A 576 -4.08 -1.96 -7.10
C PHE A 576 -2.86 -2.07 -8.02
N GLN A 577 -2.98 -2.91 -9.06
CA GLN A 577 -1.96 -3.08 -10.12
C GLN A 577 -0.55 -3.50 -9.62
N GLY A 578 -0.43 -4.01 -8.39
CA GLY A 578 0.81 -4.59 -7.87
C GLY A 578 1.18 -5.91 -8.55
N GLN A 579 2.47 -6.25 -8.57
CA GLN A 579 2.99 -7.44 -9.27
C GLN A 579 2.94 -8.74 -8.44
N ALA A 580 2.53 -8.67 -7.18
CA ALA A 580 2.17 -9.83 -6.35
C ALA A 580 0.70 -9.74 -5.88
N ALA A 581 0.40 -10.14 -4.65
CA ALA A 581 -0.92 -9.98 -4.02
C ALA A 581 -1.16 -8.52 -3.58
N GLY A 582 -2.41 -8.11 -3.36
CA GLY A 582 -2.70 -6.81 -2.76
C GLY A 582 -2.24 -6.72 -1.29
N ILE A 583 -2.63 -7.69 -0.48
CA ILE A 583 -2.18 -7.83 0.91
C ILE A 583 -1.60 -9.24 1.13
N ALA A 584 -0.47 -9.33 1.83
CA ALA A 584 0.11 -10.60 2.25
C ALA A 584 0.24 -10.66 3.78
N VAL A 585 -0.11 -11.79 4.40
CA VAL A 585 -0.08 -12.01 5.85
C VAL A 585 0.58 -13.36 6.15
N ASN A 586 1.86 -13.34 6.51
CA ASN A 586 2.71 -14.52 6.68
C ASN A 586 3.40 -14.55 8.05
N GLU A 587 4.02 -15.68 8.40
CA GLU A 587 4.87 -15.86 9.59
C GLU A 587 4.20 -15.37 10.89
N ASN A 588 3.02 -15.92 11.19
CA ASN A 588 2.16 -15.54 12.32
C ASN A 588 1.70 -14.06 12.35
N GLY A 589 1.80 -13.34 11.23
CA GLY A 589 1.22 -12.00 11.08
C GLY A 589 -0.29 -11.99 11.35
N ARG A 590 -0.77 -10.89 11.93
CA ARG A 590 -2.19 -10.63 12.27
C ARG A 590 -2.61 -9.30 11.64
N GLY A 591 -3.73 -8.74 12.06
CA GLY A 591 -4.18 -7.41 11.67
C GLY A 591 -5.65 -7.36 11.32
N VAL A 592 -6.21 -6.15 11.35
CA VAL A 592 -7.63 -5.88 11.10
C VAL A 592 -7.75 -5.12 9.78
N ILE A 593 -8.20 -5.83 8.75
CA ILE A 593 -8.21 -5.43 7.33
C ILE A 593 -9.68 -5.20 6.92
N VAL A 594 -10.10 -3.94 6.80
CA VAL A 594 -11.54 -3.58 6.71
C VAL A 594 -11.82 -2.58 5.58
N GLU A 595 -12.90 -2.77 4.81
CA GLU A 595 -13.37 -1.78 3.81
C GLU A 595 -12.33 -1.37 2.74
N ASN A 596 -11.29 -2.17 2.49
CA ASN A 596 -10.27 -1.87 1.46
C ASN A 596 -10.77 -2.28 0.07
N VAL A 597 -10.32 -1.56 -0.96
CA VAL A 597 -10.54 -1.88 -2.37
C VAL A 597 -9.26 -2.45 -2.96
N ILE A 598 -9.24 -3.76 -3.22
CA ILE A 598 -8.08 -4.52 -3.65
C ILE A 598 -8.34 -5.06 -5.06
N ARG A 599 -7.68 -4.49 -6.10
CA ARG A 599 -8.00 -4.82 -7.50
C ARG A 599 -6.82 -4.89 -8.47
N GLU A 600 -6.97 -5.65 -9.56
CA GLU A 600 -6.00 -5.70 -10.67
C GLU A 600 -4.56 -6.13 -10.30
N ASN A 601 -4.35 -6.64 -9.08
CA ASN A 601 -3.07 -7.18 -8.63
C ASN A 601 -2.79 -8.53 -9.30
N GLN A 602 -1.51 -8.85 -9.54
CA GLN A 602 -1.16 -9.98 -10.40
C GLN A 602 -1.38 -11.35 -9.76
N TRP A 603 -0.94 -11.55 -8.51
CA TRP A 603 -1.04 -12.85 -7.82
C TRP A 603 -2.28 -12.97 -6.92
N GLY A 604 -3.17 -11.99 -6.93
CA GLY A 604 -4.47 -12.05 -6.26
C GLY A 604 -4.75 -10.89 -5.32
N GLY A 605 -5.84 -11.00 -4.57
CA GLY A 605 -6.27 -9.99 -3.61
C GLY A 605 -5.52 -10.07 -2.29
N ALA A 606 -5.76 -11.14 -1.53
CA ALA A 606 -5.12 -11.40 -0.25
C ALA A 606 -4.49 -12.80 -0.20
N ASP A 607 -3.30 -12.91 0.38
CA ASP A 607 -2.55 -14.16 0.54
C ASP A 607 -2.16 -14.36 2.01
N ILE A 608 -2.62 -15.45 2.63
CA ILE A 608 -2.50 -15.71 4.08
C ILE A 608 -1.82 -17.07 4.29
N ARG A 609 -0.58 -17.12 4.81
CA ARG A 609 0.18 -18.38 4.97
C ARG A 609 0.94 -18.43 6.30
N ARG A 610 1.53 -19.58 6.60
CA ARG A 610 2.54 -19.78 7.66
C ARG A 610 2.09 -19.25 9.02
N GLY A 611 0.92 -19.70 9.46
CA GLY A 611 0.32 -19.30 10.73
C GLY A 611 -0.33 -17.90 10.75
N GLY A 612 -0.35 -17.16 9.63
CA GLY A 612 -1.02 -15.87 9.54
C GLY A 612 -2.50 -15.95 9.91
N ASP A 613 -2.95 -15.07 10.80
CA ASP A 613 -4.30 -15.06 11.40
C ASP A 613 -4.93 -13.65 11.41
N PRO A 614 -5.27 -13.08 10.23
CA PRO A 614 -5.85 -11.75 10.12
C PRO A 614 -7.39 -11.74 10.26
N VAL A 615 -7.96 -10.54 10.29
CA VAL A 615 -9.41 -10.30 10.16
C VAL A 615 -9.67 -9.54 8.87
N LEU A 616 -10.18 -10.20 7.84
CA LEU A 616 -10.62 -9.57 6.58
C LEU A 616 -12.13 -9.37 6.66
N ARG A 617 -12.59 -8.11 6.79
CA ARG A 617 -14.02 -7.79 6.90
C ARG A 617 -14.46 -6.74 5.89
N ASN A 618 -15.59 -6.95 5.19
CA ASN A 618 -16.20 -5.98 4.27
C ASN A 618 -15.27 -5.44 3.16
N ASN A 619 -14.22 -6.16 2.75
CA ASN A 619 -13.31 -5.71 1.69
C ASN A 619 -13.87 -6.02 0.29
N TYR A 620 -13.51 -5.20 -0.70
CA TYR A 620 -13.81 -5.41 -2.11
C TYR A 620 -12.57 -5.99 -2.80
N ILE A 621 -12.62 -7.27 -3.17
CA ILE A 621 -11.48 -8.03 -3.68
C ILE A 621 -11.81 -8.51 -5.10
N CYS A 622 -11.38 -7.74 -6.11
CA CYS A 622 -11.96 -7.87 -7.44
C CYS A 622 -11.00 -7.66 -8.62
N HIS A 623 -11.34 -8.26 -9.76
CA HIS A 623 -10.59 -8.09 -11.02
C HIS A 623 -9.09 -8.46 -10.96
N GLY A 624 -8.67 -9.25 -9.96
CA GLY A 624 -7.31 -9.79 -9.84
C GLY A 624 -6.95 -10.73 -10.99
N TYR A 625 -5.66 -10.84 -11.31
CA TYR A 625 -5.20 -11.69 -12.41
C TYR A 625 -5.00 -13.16 -12.02
N SER A 626 -4.95 -13.46 -10.72
CA SER A 626 -5.12 -14.80 -10.15
C SER A 626 -6.41 -14.84 -9.29
N ASP A 627 -6.35 -15.47 -8.13
CA ASP A 627 -7.47 -15.76 -7.23
C ASP A 627 -7.78 -14.58 -6.30
N GLY A 628 -9.00 -14.51 -5.76
CA GLY A 628 -9.40 -13.41 -4.86
C GLY A 628 -8.69 -13.48 -3.50
N VAL A 629 -8.91 -14.56 -2.75
CA VAL A 629 -8.25 -14.81 -1.45
C VAL A 629 -7.63 -16.20 -1.44
N VAL A 630 -6.35 -16.28 -1.05
CA VAL A 630 -5.60 -17.53 -0.90
C VAL A 630 -5.27 -17.73 0.59
N VAL A 631 -5.62 -18.90 1.13
CA VAL A 631 -5.21 -19.33 2.47
C VAL A 631 -4.33 -20.56 2.32
N GLY A 632 -3.03 -20.35 2.49
CA GLY A 632 -1.98 -21.34 2.31
C GLY A 632 -1.69 -22.19 3.55
N GLU A 633 -0.53 -22.85 3.48
CA GLU A 633 0.04 -23.70 4.53
C GLU A 633 -0.15 -23.11 5.95
N ARG A 634 -0.87 -23.81 6.84
CA ARG A 634 -1.16 -23.38 8.23
C ARG A 634 -1.86 -22.00 8.37
N GLY A 635 -2.41 -21.45 7.28
CA GLY A 635 -3.11 -20.15 7.30
C GLY A 635 -4.44 -20.21 8.06
N ARG A 636 -4.78 -19.12 8.74
CA ARG A 636 -5.96 -18.97 9.59
C ARG A 636 -6.74 -17.71 9.19
N GLY A 637 -7.33 -17.01 10.15
CA GLY A 637 -8.05 -15.77 9.96
C GLY A 637 -9.57 -15.92 9.90
N LEU A 638 -10.23 -14.79 10.17
CA LEU A 638 -11.66 -14.60 9.93
C LEU A 638 -11.81 -13.80 8.64
N ILE A 639 -12.56 -14.34 7.69
CA ILE A 639 -12.88 -13.73 6.40
C ILE A 639 -14.40 -13.55 6.38
N GLU A 640 -14.87 -12.34 6.65
CA GLU A 640 -16.28 -12.01 6.94
C GLU A 640 -16.86 -10.95 5.99
N GLY A 641 -18.00 -11.23 5.35
CA GLY A 641 -18.77 -10.23 4.61
C GLY A 641 -18.04 -9.58 3.40
N ASN A 642 -16.94 -10.16 2.92
CA ASN A 642 -16.16 -9.57 1.82
C ASN A 642 -16.83 -9.80 0.47
N HIS A 643 -16.68 -8.83 -0.44
CA HIS A 643 -17.14 -8.91 -1.83
C HIS A 643 -15.98 -9.37 -2.72
N ILE A 644 -15.97 -10.67 -3.06
CA ILE A 644 -14.85 -11.33 -3.77
C ILE A 644 -15.31 -11.71 -5.18
N TYR A 645 -15.01 -10.87 -6.18
CA TYR A 645 -15.68 -10.98 -7.48
C TYR A 645 -14.84 -10.70 -8.74
N SER A 646 -15.23 -11.34 -9.85
CA SER A 646 -14.63 -11.14 -11.18
C SER A 646 -13.11 -11.33 -11.26
N ASN A 647 -12.53 -12.09 -10.33
CA ASN A 647 -11.11 -12.47 -10.38
C ASN A 647 -10.88 -13.53 -11.47
N LYS A 648 -9.70 -13.55 -12.10
CA LYS A 648 -9.38 -14.47 -13.21
C LYS A 648 -9.11 -15.90 -12.76
N GLY A 649 -8.78 -16.10 -11.49
CA GLY A 649 -8.70 -17.41 -10.82
C GLY A 649 -10.00 -17.80 -10.12
N CYS A 650 -9.87 -18.42 -8.96
CA CYS A 650 -10.96 -18.71 -8.02
C CYS A 650 -11.40 -17.44 -7.28
N GLY A 651 -12.56 -17.48 -6.65
CA GLY A 651 -12.90 -16.49 -5.61
C GLY A 651 -12.04 -16.69 -4.37
N VAL A 652 -12.08 -17.89 -3.79
CA VAL A 652 -11.27 -18.26 -2.62
C VAL A 652 -10.61 -19.64 -2.82
N TRP A 653 -9.34 -19.78 -2.44
CA TRP A 653 -8.57 -21.03 -2.51
C TRP A 653 -7.94 -21.35 -1.14
N LEU A 654 -8.31 -22.49 -0.56
CA LEU A 654 -7.74 -23.03 0.69
C LEU A 654 -6.78 -24.20 0.41
N MET A 655 -5.66 -24.28 1.14
CA MET A 655 -4.61 -25.30 0.97
C MET A 655 -4.23 -25.98 2.30
N SER A 656 -3.22 -26.86 2.28
CA SER A 656 -2.82 -27.77 3.38
C SER A 656 -2.83 -27.15 4.79
N SER A 657 -3.49 -27.82 5.74
CA SER A 657 -3.55 -27.45 7.15
C SER A 657 -4.10 -26.04 7.43
N SER A 658 -4.85 -25.45 6.50
CA SER A 658 -5.50 -24.14 6.70
C SER A 658 -6.81 -24.27 7.49
N LEU A 659 -7.01 -23.37 8.44
CA LEU A 659 -8.14 -23.38 9.38
C LEU A 659 -8.86 -22.01 9.45
N PRO A 660 -9.27 -21.41 8.31
CA PRO A 660 -9.99 -20.14 8.30
C PRO A 660 -11.47 -20.30 8.68
N GLN A 661 -12.08 -19.16 9.03
CA GLN A 661 -13.53 -19.00 9.10
C GLN A 661 -13.99 -18.10 7.94
N LEU A 662 -14.77 -18.65 7.01
CA LEU A 662 -15.40 -17.94 5.90
C LEU A 662 -16.88 -17.69 6.24
N LEU A 663 -17.21 -16.48 6.70
CA LEU A 663 -18.55 -16.12 7.16
C LEU A 663 -19.21 -15.08 6.23
N GLY A 664 -20.37 -15.40 5.65
CA GLY A 664 -21.24 -14.41 4.98
C GLY A 664 -20.65 -13.69 3.75
N ASN A 665 -19.60 -14.21 3.12
CA ASN A 665 -18.94 -13.54 1.99
C ASN A 665 -19.73 -13.66 0.68
N TYR A 666 -19.59 -12.67 -0.20
CA TYR A 666 -20.19 -12.63 -1.54
C TYR A 666 -19.13 -13.02 -2.57
N ILE A 667 -19.08 -14.30 -2.92
CA ILE A 667 -18.06 -14.91 -3.78
C ILE A 667 -18.65 -15.12 -5.18
N THR A 668 -18.54 -14.12 -6.05
CA THR A 668 -19.37 -14.02 -7.26
C THR A 668 -18.62 -13.79 -8.57
N HIS A 669 -19.10 -14.34 -9.69
CA HIS A 669 -18.58 -14.05 -11.04
C HIS A 669 -17.07 -14.29 -11.27
N ASN A 670 -16.39 -15.05 -10.39
CA ASN A 670 -14.98 -15.39 -10.56
C ASN A 670 -14.85 -16.43 -11.69
N ARG A 671 -13.77 -16.37 -12.46
CA ARG A 671 -13.64 -17.10 -13.74
C ARG A 671 -13.47 -18.61 -13.56
N MET A 672 -12.87 -19.06 -12.46
CA MET A 672 -12.76 -20.47 -12.10
C MET A 672 -13.81 -20.86 -11.05
N TYR A 673 -13.37 -21.46 -9.94
CA TYR A 673 -14.25 -21.88 -8.85
C TYR A 673 -14.72 -20.69 -8.02
N GLY A 674 -15.87 -20.83 -7.35
CA GLY A 674 -16.24 -19.89 -6.29
C GLY A 674 -15.29 -20.05 -5.09
N LEU A 675 -15.41 -21.19 -4.40
CA LEU A 675 -14.51 -21.62 -3.33
C LEU A 675 -13.89 -22.98 -3.70
N ALA A 676 -12.58 -23.09 -3.59
CA ALA A 676 -11.83 -24.32 -3.81
C ALA A 676 -11.02 -24.72 -2.57
N VAL A 677 -11.13 -25.98 -2.14
CA VAL A 677 -10.45 -26.53 -0.96
C VAL A 677 -9.53 -27.67 -1.39
N PHE A 678 -8.23 -27.51 -1.18
CA PHE A 678 -7.17 -28.41 -1.64
C PHE A 678 -6.21 -28.78 -0.49
N CYS A 679 -6.74 -29.27 0.62
CA CYS A 679 -5.95 -29.62 1.80
C CYS A 679 -5.40 -31.05 1.72
N ARG A 680 -4.07 -31.19 1.60
CA ARG A 680 -3.37 -32.48 1.78
C ARG A 680 -2.62 -32.47 3.11
N LYS A 681 -2.88 -33.48 3.95
CA LYS A 681 -1.98 -33.88 5.03
C LYS A 681 -0.74 -34.46 4.38
N ASP A 682 0.42 -33.86 4.65
CA ASP A 682 1.68 -34.47 4.27
C ASP A 682 1.86 -35.81 5.02
N PRO A 683 2.40 -36.85 4.36
CA PRO A 683 2.67 -38.11 5.03
C PRO A 683 3.79 -37.91 6.06
N ASP A 684 3.42 -38.04 7.32
CA ASP A 684 4.17 -37.98 8.58
C ASP A 684 5.62 -37.48 8.52
N GLY A 685 5.89 -36.36 9.23
CA GLY A 685 7.15 -35.63 9.22
C GLY A 685 8.37 -36.38 9.77
N GLY A 686 8.89 -37.34 8.99
CA GLY A 686 10.28 -37.75 9.06
C GLY A 686 11.17 -36.60 8.55
N GLY A 687 12.14 -36.18 9.35
CA GLY A 687 12.93 -34.96 9.09
C GLY A 687 13.73 -35.02 7.78
N THR A 688 13.26 -34.30 6.76
CA THR A 688 14.07 -33.96 5.59
C THR A 688 15.09 -32.91 5.99
N ARG A 689 16.37 -33.28 5.90
CA ARG A 689 17.52 -32.43 6.27
C ARG A 689 17.53 -31.17 5.40
N GLU A 690 17.77 -30.02 6.01
CA GLU A 690 17.90 -28.77 5.26
C GLU A 690 19.13 -28.81 4.34
N GLY A 691 18.91 -28.49 3.06
CA GLY A 691 19.97 -28.14 2.10
C GLY A 691 20.30 -26.65 2.14
N GLY A 692 20.31 -26.03 3.32
CA GLY A 692 20.55 -24.60 3.52
C GLY A 692 22.01 -24.30 3.81
N GLN A 693 22.74 -23.77 2.82
CA GLN A 693 24.17 -23.46 2.96
C GLN A 693 24.39 -22.02 3.48
N GLU A 694 24.25 -21.79 4.79
CA GLU A 694 24.72 -20.56 5.43
C GLU A 694 26.18 -20.69 5.92
N GLY A 695 27.03 -19.72 5.55
CA GLY A 695 28.42 -19.61 6.01
C GLY A 695 28.50 -19.02 7.43
N GLY A 696 28.74 -19.87 8.43
CA GLY A 696 28.55 -19.54 9.85
C GLY A 696 29.41 -18.41 10.46
N GLY A 697 28.88 -17.81 11.54
CA GLY A 697 29.40 -16.60 12.18
C GLY A 697 29.46 -16.60 13.72
N ARG A 698 29.83 -17.72 14.34
CA ARG A 698 30.29 -17.91 15.76
C ARG A 698 29.66 -17.06 16.89
N GLY A 699 28.97 -17.72 17.83
CA GLY A 699 28.73 -17.18 19.18
C GLY A 699 27.82 -18.07 20.04
N GLY A 700 28.39 -18.95 20.88
CA GLY A 700 27.62 -19.90 21.71
C GLY A 700 27.14 -19.29 23.04
N GLY A 701 26.04 -19.83 23.59
CA GLY A 701 25.37 -19.23 24.76
C GLY A 701 24.35 -20.12 25.49
N GLN A 702 24.66 -21.41 25.67
CA GLN A 702 24.14 -22.32 26.70
C GLN A 702 22.60 -22.43 26.88
N GLU A 703 22.02 -23.52 26.36
CA GLU A 703 20.71 -24.02 26.78
C GLU A 703 20.76 -24.56 28.23
N ASN A 704 19.64 -24.49 28.95
CA ASN A 704 19.37 -25.36 30.10
C ASN A 704 17.85 -25.47 30.34
N PHE A 705 17.43 -26.63 30.84
CA PHE A 705 16.03 -27.05 30.94
C PHE A 705 15.23 -26.31 32.04
N HIS A 706 13.93 -26.11 31.82
CA HIS A 706 12.95 -26.94 32.54
C HIS A 706 11.57 -26.97 31.87
N GLU A 707 11.05 -28.18 31.67
CA GLU A 707 9.61 -28.43 31.67
C GLU A 707 9.15 -28.64 33.12
N GLU A 708 7.96 -28.11 33.43
CA GLU A 708 6.94 -28.53 34.42
C GLU A 708 6.16 -27.29 34.88
N GLY A 709 4.83 -27.33 34.88
CA GLY A 709 4.00 -26.18 35.28
C GLY A 709 2.64 -26.03 34.59
N GLU A 710 1.87 -27.11 34.41
CA GLU A 710 0.41 -26.94 34.31
C GLU A 710 -0.17 -26.53 35.68
N LEU A 711 -1.31 -25.82 35.66
CA LEU A 711 -2.16 -25.36 36.78
C LEU A 711 -1.93 -23.93 37.33
N LEU A 712 -3.08 -23.27 37.56
CA LEU A 712 -3.33 -22.09 38.41
C LEU A 712 -2.73 -20.73 38.00
N ALA A 713 -3.48 -20.01 37.14
CA ALA A 713 -3.66 -18.56 37.23
C ALA A 713 -5.04 -18.15 36.66
N TRP A 714 -6.05 -18.10 37.52
CA TRP A 714 -7.24 -17.26 37.33
C TRP A 714 -7.16 -16.12 38.36
N GLU A 715 -7.93 -15.05 38.14
CA GLU A 715 -7.94 -13.78 38.90
C GLU A 715 -6.74 -12.86 38.61
N GLY A 716 -7.04 -11.59 38.33
CA GLY A 716 -6.10 -10.59 37.79
C GLY A 716 -6.80 -9.61 36.85
N ASP A 717 -7.58 -8.69 37.43
CA ASP A 717 -8.49 -7.80 36.68
C ASP A 717 -7.81 -6.67 35.86
N LEU A 718 -8.65 -6.04 35.03
CA LEU A 718 -8.58 -4.68 34.44
C LEU A 718 -8.20 -4.54 32.95
N ASP A 719 -9.24 -4.25 32.16
CA ASP A 719 -9.30 -3.27 31.08
C ASP A 719 -8.34 -3.39 29.87
N SER A 720 -8.67 -4.31 28.95
CA SER A 720 -8.45 -4.06 27.52
C SER A 720 -9.57 -4.63 26.64
N GLU A 721 -10.06 -3.85 25.67
CA GLU A 721 -11.01 -4.32 24.64
C GLU A 721 -10.34 -5.25 23.60
N ASP A 722 -9.00 -5.25 23.52
CA ASP A 722 -8.19 -6.06 22.57
C ASP A 722 -8.43 -7.57 22.73
N GLU A 723 -8.73 -8.06 23.95
CA GLU A 723 -8.95 -9.50 24.18
C GLU A 723 -10.24 -10.04 23.56
N ARG A 724 -11.28 -9.21 23.37
CA ARG A 724 -12.56 -9.64 22.77
C ARG A 724 -12.41 -10.14 21.33
N LEU A 725 -11.40 -9.68 20.61
CA LEU A 725 -11.05 -10.17 19.27
C LEU A 725 -10.18 -11.43 19.30
N SER A 726 -9.46 -11.67 20.41
CA SER A 726 -8.49 -12.75 20.59
C SER A 726 -9.08 -14.00 21.25
N ALA A 727 -10.23 -13.89 21.94
CA ALA A 727 -10.97 -15.00 22.57
C ALA A 727 -11.64 -15.99 21.59
N ARG A 728 -11.02 -16.22 20.42
CA ARG A 728 -11.49 -17.20 19.42
C ARG A 728 -11.23 -18.61 19.92
N ARG A 729 -12.31 -19.37 20.16
CA ARG A 729 -12.25 -20.81 20.48
C ARG A 729 -11.31 -21.54 19.53
N SER A 730 -10.56 -22.52 20.04
CA SER A 730 -9.58 -23.30 19.28
C SER A 730 -10.21 -23.95 18.04
N ILE A 731 -9.95 -23.34 16.87
CA ILE A 731 -10.47 -23.80 15.58
C ILE A 731 -9.74 -25.10 15.20
N SER A 732 -10.47 -26.22 15.23
CA SER A 732 -9.96 -27.56 14.87
C SER A 732 -10.45 -28.04 13.50
N THR A 733 -11.20 -27.22 12.77
CA THR A 733 -11.86 -27.56 11.50
C THR A 733 -12.19 -26.27 10.75
N ALA A 734 -11.87 -26.21 9.45
CA ALA A 734 -12.22 -25.05 8.61
C ALA A 734 -13.74 -24.90 8.48
N LEU A 735 -14.23 -23.67 8.56
CA LEU A 735 -15.66 -23.34 8.57
C LEU A 735 -16.03 -22.45 7.38
N VAL A 736 -17.07 -22.85 6.66
CA VAL A 736 -17.64 -22.13 5.53
C VAL A 736 -19.14 -21.95 5.82
N GLU A 737 -19.53 -20.77 6.30
CA GLU A 737 -20.90 -20.52 6.78
C GLU A 737 -21.54 -19.25 6.19
N GLY A 738 -22.81 -19.34 5.78
CA GLY A 738 -23.59 -18.16 5.33
C GLY A 738 -23.17 -17.52 4.00
N ASN A 739 -22.18 -18.06 3.29
CA ASN A 739 -21.60 -17.42 2.10
C ASN A 739 -22.53 -17.53 0.88
N CYS A 740 -22.49 -16.52 0.01
CA CYS A 740 -23.17 -16.50 -1.28
C CYS A 740 -22.15 -16.77 -2.40
N ILE A 741 -22.17 -18.00 -2.93
CA ILE A 741 -21.22 -18.51 -3.92
C ILE A 741 -21.93 -18.60 -5.28
N SER A 742 -21.98 -17.48 -6.00
CA SER A 742 -22.90 -17.28 -7.13
C SER A 742 -22.22 -17.04 -8.48
N ARG A 743 -22.77 -17.63 -9.56
CA ARG A 743 -22.46 -17.24 -10.96
C ARG A 743 -20.97 -17.36 -11.35
N ASN A 744 -20.20 -18.21 -10.68
CA ASN A 744 -18.78 -18.44 -11.00
C ASN A 744 -18.63 -19.35 -12.24
N GLY A 745 -17.50 -19.23 -12.93
CA GLY A 745 -17.26 -19.81 -14.26
C GLY A 745 -17.02 -21.32 -14.29
N ALA A 746 -16.79 -21.96 -13.14
CA ALA A 746 -16.67 -23.40 -12.96
C ALA A 746 -17.64 -23.91 -11.87
N VAL A 747 -17.19 -24.79 -10.97
CA VAL A 747 -17.97 -25.28 -9.81
C VAL A 747 -18.11 -24.18 -8.76
N GLY A 748 -19.26 -24.12 -8.07
CA GLY A 748 -19.45 -23.21 -6.94
C GLY A 748 -18.48 -23.52 -5.79
N LEU A 749 -18.64 -24.69 -5.16
CA LEU A 749 -17.73 -25.23 -4.15
C LEU A 749 -17.04 -26.51 -4.64
N TYR A 750 -15.72 -26.49 -4.74
CA TYR A 750 -14.87 -27.63 -5.05
C TYR A 750 -14.10 -28.10 -3.81
N VAL A 751 -14.15 -29.39 -3.48
CA VAL A 751 -13.45 -29.97 -2.31
C VAL A 751 -12.61 -31.18 -2.71
N LYS A 752 -11.31 -31.11 -2.41
CA LYS A 752 -10.34 -32.20 -2.49
C LYS A 752 -9.47 -32.16 -1.23
N SER A 753 -10.00 -32.72 -0.14
CA SER A 753 -9.45 -32.60 1.21
C SER A 753 -9.09 -33.95 1.84
N SER A 754 -8.09 -33.94 2.72
CA SER A 754 -7.82 -35.00 3.70
C SER A 754 -8.10 -34.55 5.14
N GLU A 755 -8.55 -33.31 5.32
CA GLU A 755 -8.86 -32.64 6.58
C GLU A 755 -10.39 -32.42 6.70
N PRO A 756 -10.95 -32.35 7.92
CA PRO A 756 -12.39 -32.10 8.11
C PRO A 756 -12.78 -30.70 7.62
N LEU A 757 -14.00 -30.58 7.10
CA LEU A 757 -14.55 -29.33 6.58
C LEU A 757 -16.04 -29.23 6.95
N ASN A 758 -16.45 -28.10 7.54
CA ASN A 758 -17.85 -27.82 7.84
C ASN A 758 -18.38 -26.73 6.88
N VAL A 759 -19.41 -27.07 6.10
CA VAL A 759 -20.05 -26.20 5.10
C VAL A 759 -21.52 -26.05 5.48
N VAL A 760 -21.86 -24.93 6.11
CA VAL A 760 -23.15 -24.72 6.80
C VAL A 760 -23.92 -23.56 6.18
N ALA A 761 -25.19 -23.75 5.84
CA ALA A 761 -26.09 -22.67 5.45
C ALA A 761 -25.54 -21.69 4.39
N ASN A 762 -24.86 -22.18 3.35
CA ASN A 762 -24.39 -21.37 2.22
C ASN A 762 -25.40 -21.40 1.06
N LEU A 763 -25.44 -20.31 0.28
CA LEU A 763 -26.17 -20.22 -0.98
C LEU A 763 -25.21 -20.47 -2.14
N VAL A 764 -25.41 -21.53 -2.93
CA VAL A 764 -24.49 -21.94 -4.01
C VAL A 764 -25.25 -22.05 -5.32
N ASN A 765 -25.21 -21.00 -6.15
CA ASN A 765 -26.19 -20.84 -7.23
C ASN A 765 -25.68 -20.28 -8.57
N GLY A 766 -26.37 -20.66 -9.65
CA GLY A 766 -26.10 -20.14 -11.00
C GLY A 766 -24.68 -20.36 -11.52
N ASN A 767 -23.85 -21.19 -10.85
CA ASN A 767 -22.48 -21.46 -11.27
C ASN A 767 -22.50 -22.34 -12.52
N ARG A 768 -21.56 -22.13 -13.45
CA ARG A 768 -21.57 -22.79 -14.77
C ARG A 768 -21.34 -24.32 -14.68
N GLY A 769 -20.62 -24.77 -13.66
CA GLY A 769 -20.34 -26.16 -13.35
C GLY A 769 -21.40 -26.80 -12.45
N ALA A 770 -20.95 -27.68 -11.56
CA ALA A 770 -21.79 -28.18 -10.47
C ALA A 770 -21.94 -27.12 -9.36
N GLY A 771 -22.94 -27.28 -8.49
CA GLY A 771 -23.04 -26.48 -7.28
C GLY A 771 -21.91 -26.82 -6.30
N VAL A 772 -21.92 -28.05 -5.79
CA VAL A 772 -20.91 -28.61 -4.88
C VAL A 772 -20.31 -29.88 -5.51
N ALA A 773 -18.98 -30.00 -5.49
CA ALA A 773 -18.27 -31.21 -5.91
C ALA A 773 -17.20 -31.61 -4.88
N VAL A 774 -17.41 -32.75 -4.21
CA VAL A 774 -16.44 -33.38 -3.30
C VAL A 774 -15.78 -34.53 -4.05
N LEU A 775 -14.51 -34.35 -4.42
CA LEU A 775 -13.74 -35.30 -5.25
C LEU A 775 -12.68 -36.09 -4.46
N GLN A 776 -12.37 -35.66 -3.24
CA GLN A 776 -11.60 -36.42 -2.24
C GLN A 776 -11.98 -35.89 -0.85
N SER A 777 -12.26 -36.77 0.10
CA SER A 777 -12.59 -36.41 1.49
C SER A 777 -12.14 -37.51 2.45
N GLY A 778 -10.86 -37.52 2.81
CA GLY A 778 -10.27 -38.54 3.69
C GLY A 778 -10.78 -38.45 5.14
N GLN A 779 -11.16 -37.26 5.58
CA GLN A 779 -11.94 -37.00 6.79
C GLN A 779 -13.35 -36.55 6.43
N LEU A 780 -14.23 -36.42 7.43
CA LEU A 780 -15.64 -36.08 7.22
C LEU A 780 -15.81 -34.63 6.73
N THR A 781 -16.31 -34.47 5.51
CA THR A 781 -16.88 -33.19 5.04
C THR A 781 -18.36 -33.16 5.40
N ARG A 782 -18.80 -32.12 6.14
CA ARG A 782 -20.21 -31.89 6.46
C ARG A 782 -20.78 -30.81 5.57
N LEU A 783 -21.87 -31.14 4.88
CA LEU A 783 -22.67 -30.23 4.06
C LEU A 783 -24.04 -30.11 4.73
N VAL A 784 -24.28 -29.04 5.50
CA VAL A 784 -25.47 -28.89 6.35
C VAL A 784 -26.29 -27.66 5.94
N ALA A 785 -27.60 -27.82 5.74
CA ALA A 785 -28.57 -26.73 5.50
C ALA A 785 -28.22 -25.76 4.34
N ASN A 786 -27.37 -26.15 3.39
CA ASN A 786 -27.02 -25.32 2.24
C ASN A 786 -28.19 -25.28 1.22
N CYS A 787 -28.23 -24.24 0.40
CA CYS A 787 -29.17 -24.09 -0.70
C CYS A 787 -28.41 -24.06 -2.04
N VAL A 788 -28.52 -25.15 -2.80
CA VAL A 788 -27.71 -25.42 -4.01
C VAL A 788 -28.62 -25.42 -5.24
N HIS A 789 -28.76 -24.28 -5.92
CA HIS A 789 -29.81 -24.11 -6.94
C HIS A 789 -29.37 -23.53 -8.28
N GLY A 790 -30.02 -23.98 -9.36
CA GLY A 790 -29.88 -23.44 -10.71
C GLY A 790 -28.45 -23.49 -11.29
N ASN A 791 -27.60 -24.39 -10.80
CA ASN A 791 -26.24 -24.54 -11.33
C ASN A 791 -26.26 -25.33 -12.66
N GLY A 792 -25.31 -25.07 -13.55
CA GLY A 792 -25.32 -25.56 -14.93
C GLY A 792 -25.15 -27.08 -15.11
N ARG A 793 -24.64 -27.79 -14.09
CA ARG A 793 -24.52 -29.25 -14.04
C ARG A 793 -25.28 -29.82 -12.83
N GLY A 794 -24.71 -30.81 -12.13
CA GLY A 794 -25.37 -31.39 -10.95
C GLY A 794 -25.38 -30.44 -9.75
N GLY A 795 -26.32 -30.64 -8.82
CA GLY A 795 -26.38 -29.90 -7.56
C GLY A 795 -25.20 -30.26 -6.65
N VAL A 796 -25.21 -31.46 -6.10
CA VAL A 796 -24.15 -32.02 -5.25
C VAL A 796 -23.57 -33.29 -5.89
N THR A 797 -22.24 -33.33 -6.05
CA THR A 797 -21.51 -34.53 -6.51
C THR A 797 -20.51 -34.97 -5.45
N VAL A 798 -20.51 -36.26 -5.11
CA VAL A 798 -19.55 -36.90 -4.21
C VAL A 798 -18.97 -38.12 -4.92
N GLU A 799 -17.65 -38.14 -5.13
CA GLU A 799 -16.93 -39.25 -5.76
C GLU A 799 -16.58 -40.38 -4.76
N ARG A 800 -15.95 -41.45 -5.26
CA ARG A 800 -15.47 -42.58 -4.47
C ARG A 800 -14.47 -42.12 -3.39
N GLU A 801 -14.31 -42.92 -2.34
CA GLU A 801 -13.35 -42.69 -1.24
C GLU A 801 -13.53 -41.34 -0.50
N CYS A 802 -14.71 -40.73 -0.62
CA CYS A 802 -15.08 -39.49 0.08
C CYS A 802 -16.03 -39.77 1.24
N ARG A 803 -15.70 -39.30 2.44
CA ARG A 803 -16.59 -39.36 3.62
C ARG A 803 -17.43 -38.08 3.73
N VAL A 804 -18.73 -38.17 3.47
CA VAL A 804 -19.62 -36.98 3.41
C VAL A 804 -20.92 -37.18 4.20
N GLU A 805 -21.26 -36.18 5.02
CA GLU A 805 -22.58 -36.02 5.62
C GLU A 805 -23.31 -34.88 4.90
N LEU A 806 -24.36 -35.21 4.14
CA LEU A 806 -25.23 -34.26 3.46
C LEU A 806 -26.56 -34.19 4.22
N ARG A 807 -26.77 -33.16 5.05
CA ARG A 807 -27.94 -33.04 5.93
C ARG A 807 -28.76 -31.75 5.78
N GLY A 808 -30.08 -31.85 5.60
CA GLY A 808 -31.00 -30.71 5.63
C GLY A 808 -30.91 -29.72 4.44
N ASN A 809 -30.15 -30.06 3.40
CA ASN A 809 -29.86 -29.17 2.28
C ASN A 809 -31.05 -29.09 1.31
N GLY A 810 -31.23 -27.93 0.68
CA GLY A 810 -32.12 -27.76 -0.46
C GLY A 810 -31.33 -27.79 -1.77
N VAL A 811 -31.75 -28.60 -2.74
CA VAL A 811 -31.04 -28.82 -4.01
C VAL A 811 -32.03 -28.71 -5.18
N TYR A 812 -31.99 -27.57 -5.91
CA TYR A 812 -33.08 -27.16 -6.81
C TYR A 812 -32.67 -26.85 -8.24
N ASP A 813 -33.47 -27.28 -9.21
CA ASP A 813 -33.44 -26.81 -10.60
C ASP A 813 -32.06 -26.88 -11.31
N ASN A 814 -31.15 -27.71 -10.81
CA ASN A 814 -29.81 -27.84 -11.37
C ASN A 814 -29.87 -28.60 -12.71
N GLY A 815 -28.98 -28.25 -13.63
CA GLY A 815 -28.98 -28.74 -15.01
C GLY A 815 -28.71 -30.24 -15.18
N GLY A 816 -28.24 -30.93 -14.14
CA GLY A 816 -27.97 -32.37 -14.11
C GLY A 816 -28.70 -33.09 -12.96
N HIS A 817 -28.01 -34.02 -12.30
CA HIS A 817 -28.54 -34.73 -11.12
C HIS A 817 -28.65 -33.78 -9.91
N GLY A 818 -29.64 -34.01 -9.04
CA GLY A 818 -29.71 -33.29 -7.76
C GLY A 818 -28.53 -33.66 -6.87
N VAL A 819 -28.47 -34.91 -6.45
CA VAL A 819 -27.36 -35.51 -5.70
C VAL A 819 -26.82 -36.71 -6.49
N SER A 820 -25.51 -36.79 -6.65
CA SER A 820 -24.81 -37.98 -7.17
C SER A 820 -23.76 -38.42 -6.15
N PHE A 821 -23.88 -39.63 -5.61
CA PHE A 821 -23.09 -40.12 -4.48
C PHE A 821 -22.38 -41.44 -4.81
N ARG A 822 -21.08 -41.51 -4.52
CA ARG A 822 -20.20 -42.67 -4.76
C ARG A 822 -19.26 -43.02 -3.59
N GLY A 823 -19.20 -42.15 -2.60
CA GLY A 823 -18.39 -42.32 -1.39
C GLY A 823 -19.18 -42.97 -0.26
N ASP A 824 -18.74 -42.73 0.97
CA ASP A 824 -19.35 -43.25 2.18
C ASP A 824 -20.01 -42.15 3.01
N GLY A 825 -21.06 -42.48 3.74
CA GLY A 825 -21.65 -41.58 4.73
C GLY A 825 -23.17 -41.53 4.71
N GLN A 826 -23.75 -40.32 4.72
CA GLN A 826 -25.18 -40.14 4.95
C GLN A 826 -25.77 -38.99 4.12
N VAL A 827 -26.99 -39.20 3.63
CA VAL A 827 -27.82 -38.23 2.91
C VAL A 827 -29.16 -38.17 3.65
N VAL A 828 -29.32 -37.19 4.54
CA VAL A 828 -30.39 -37.15 5.55
C VAL A 828 -31.21 -35.86 5.47
N GLU A 829 -32.54 -35.97 5.50
CA GLU A 829 -33.45 -34.82 5.65
C GLU A 829 -33.29 -33.74 4.55
N ASN A 830 -32.79 -34.09 3.36
CA ASN A 830 -32.58 -33.14 2.25
C ASN A 830 -33.80 -33.05 1.33
N ASP A 831 -33.93 -31.89 0.69
CA ASP A 831 -34.99 -31.56 -0.25
C ASP A 831 -34.40 -31.45 -1.67
N VAL A 832 -34.77 -32.35 -2.58
CA VAL A 832 -34.13 -32.51 -3.89
C VAL A 832 -35.17 -32.48 -5.01
N VAL A 833 -35.48 -31.28 -5.51
CA VAL A 833 -36.65 -31.00 -6.38
C VAL A 833 -36.22 -30.27 -7.66
N GLY A 834 -36.91 -30.49 -8.79
CA GLY A 834 -36.73 -29.68 -10.01
C GLY A 834 -35.45 -29.94 -10.82
N ASN A 835 -34.51 -30.73 -10.29
CA ASN A 835 -33.27 -31.11 -10.99
C ASN A 835 -33.59 -31.94 -12.25
N ARG A 836 -32.87 -31.69 -13.35
CA ARG A 836 -33.21 -32.24 -14.68
C ARG A 836 -32.96 -33.75 -14.78
N GLY A 837 -31.91 -34.26 -14.14
CA GLY A 837 -31.56 -35.68 -14.13
C GLY A 837 -32.27 -36.48 -13.01
N TYR A 838 -31.63 -37.58 -12.57
CA TYR A 838 -31.98 -38.25 -11.31
C TYR A 838 -32.01 -37.27 -10.13
N GLY A 839 -32.96 -37.47 -9.20
CA GLY A 839 -33.02 -36.73 -7.94
C GLY A 839 -31.81 -37.07 -7.07
N ILE A 840 -31.76 -38.29 -6.56
CA ILE A 840 -30.60 -38.88 -5.87
C ILE A 840 -30.13 -40.10 -6.67
N ARG A 841 -28.89 -40.08 -7.17
CA ARG A 841 -28.21 -41.22 -7.77
C ARG A 841 -27.13 -41.75 -6.84
N LEU A 842 -27.21 -43.03 -6.51
CA LEU A 842 -26.14 -43.79 -5.86
C LEU A 842 -25.49 -44.67 -6.94
N THR A 843 -24.16 -44.72 -6.94
CA THR A 843 -23.35 -45.44 -7.93
C THR A 843 -22.10 -46.02 -7.27
N ASP A 844 -21.55 -47.07 -7.86
CA ASP A 844 -20.35 -47.77 -7.37
C ASP A 844 -20.59 -48.40 -5.98
N SER A 845 -19.54 -48.89 -5.29
CA SER A 845 -19.66 -49.69 -4.05
C SER A 845 -19.97 -48.88 -2.77
N ALA A 846 -20.65 -47.74 -2.90
CA ALA A 846 -20.90 -46.77 -1.82
C ALA A 846 -21.60 -47.36 -0.58
N ASP A 847 -21.08 -47.09 0.62
CA ASP A 847 -21.74 -47.39 1.90
C ASP A 847 -22.44 -46.14 2.44
N VAL A 848 -23.73 -45.99 2.11
CA VAL A 848 -24.48 -44.74 2.30
C VAL A 848 -25.89 -44.96 2.83
N LYS A 849 -26.25 -44.13 3.82
CA LYS A 849 -27.61 -44.07 4.40
C LYS A 849 -28.39 -42.91 3.81
N VAL A 850 -29.41 -43.19 3.02
CA VAL A 850 -30.31 -42.20 2.40
C VAL A 850 -31.64 -42.17 3.18
N LEU A 851 -31.81 -41.19 4.07
CA LEU A 851 -32.84 -41.19 5.10
C LEU A 851 -33.74 -39.93 5.05
N ARG A 852 -35.06 -40.09 5.09
CA ARG A 852 -36.03 -38.97 5.25
C ARG A 852 -35.92 -37.84 4.20
N ASN A 853 -35.36 -38.09 3.02
CA ASN A 853 -35.23 -37.08 1.97
C ASN A 853 -36.55 -36.93 1.22
N ARG A 854 -36.80 -35.72 0.71
CA ARG A 854 -37.99 -35.37 -0.07
C ARG A 854 -37.56 -35.08 -1.51
N VAL A 855 -37.94 -35.94 -2.45
CA VAL A 855 -37.30 -36.01 -3.78
C VAL A 855 -38.32 -35.96 -4.91
N GLN A 856 -38.15 -35.02 -5.84
CA GLN A 856 -38.98 -34.89 -7.05
C GLN A 856 -38.10 -34.60 -8.30
N PRO A 857 -37.88 -35.58 -9.19
CA PRO A 857 -37.09 -35.43 -10.41
C PRO A 857 -37.93 -34.84 -11.56
N VAL A 858 -37.28 -34.18 -12.53
CA VAL A 858 -37.99 -33.73 -13.75
C VAL A 858 -37.98 -34.80 -14.86
N GLN A 859 -36.82 -35.37 -15.20
CA GLN A 859 -36.67 -36.35 -16.31
C GLN A 859 -35.89 -37.62 -15.91
N GLY A 860 -35.61 -37.80 -14.61
CA GLY A 860 -34.93 -38.97 -14.04
C GLY A 860 -35.82 -39.79 -13.12
N CYS A 861 -35.32 -40.94 -12.67
CA CYS A 861 -35.82 -41.59 -11.44
C CYS A 861 -35.62 -40.66 -10.23
N GLY A 862 -36.46 -40.79 -9.21
CA GLY A 862 -36.35 -40.01 -7.97
C GLY A 862 -35.12 -40.44 -7.18
N ILE A 863 -35.07 -41.71 -6.76
CA ILE A 863 -33.90 -42.33 -6.15
C ILE A 863 -33.49 -43.54 -7.01
N ALA A 864 -32.23 -43.58 -7.45
CA ALA A 864 -31.66 -44.67 -8.24
C ALA A 864 -30.43 -45.27 -7.55
N VAL A 865 -30.44 -46.58 -7.35
CA VAL A 865 -29.31 -47.36 -6.80
C VAL A 865 -28.70 -48.21 -7.91
N LEU A 866 -27.54 -47.79 -8.40
CA LEU A 866 -26.88 -48.37 -9.57
C LEU A 866 -25.59 -49.10 -9.18
N GLY A 867 -25.36 -50.29 -9.71
CA GLY A 867 -24.22 -51.13 -9.35
C GLY A 867 -24.25 -51.64 -7.89
N PRO A 868 -23.11 -52.16 -7.38
CA PRO A 868 -23.02 -52.91 -6.12
C PRO A 868 -22.98 -52.05 -4.82
N ALA A 869 -23.72 -50.94 -4.78
CA ALA A 869 -23.78 -50.06 -3.61
C ALA A 869 -24.39 -50.74 -2.37
N LYS A 870 -23.77 -50.58 -1.18
CA LYS A 870 -24.30 -51.02 0.12
C LYS A 870 -25.33 -50.02 0.69
N ALA A 871 -26.20 -49.51 -0.17
CA ALA A 871 -27.09 -48.41 0.18
C ALA A 871 -28.26 -48.84 1.09
N VAL A 872 -28.44 -48.14 2.21
CA VAL A 872 -29.65 -48.25 3.05
C VAL A 872 -30.51 -47.03 2.79
N VAL A 873 -31.69 -47.24 2.19
CA VAL A 873 -32.60 -46.18 1.74
C VAL A 873 -33.92 -46.34 2.47
N HIS A 874 -34.19 -45.50 3.48
CA HIS A 874 -35.40 -45.60 4.30
C HIS A 874 -36.13 -44.28 4.59
N ASP A 875 -37.45 -44.39 4.75
CA ASP A 875 -38.40 -43.32 5.08
C ASP A 875 -38.35 -42.09 4.15
N ASN A 876 -37.89 -42.24 2.90
CA ASN A 876 -37.85 -41.14 1.93
C ASN A 876 -39.23 -40.92 1.29
N LEU A 877 -39.58 -39.66 1.06
CA LEU A 877 -40.78 -39.26 0.33
C LEU A 877 -40.40 -38.99 -1.12
N VAL A 878 -40.81 -39.86 -2.05
CA VAL A 878 -40.47 -39.75 -3.47
C VAL A 878 -41.71 -39.42 -4.28
N PHE A 879 -41.70 -38.26 -4.90
CA PHE A 879 -42.84 -37.72 -5.64
C PHE A 879 -42.67 -38.04 -7.11
N GLN A 880 -43.77 -38.42 -7.78
CA GLN A 880 -43.73 -38.62 -9.22
C GLN A 880 -43.37 -37.29 -9.93
N GLY A 881 -42.54 -37.38 -10.96
CA GLY A 881 -42.08 -36.21 -11.71
C GLY A 881 -43.17 -35.60 -12.59
N HIS A 882 -42.77 -34.64 -13.43
CA HIS A 882 -43.64 -34.09 -14.49
C HIS A 882 -44.31 -35.24 -15.27
N PRO A 883 -45.61 -35.19 -15.63
CA PRO A 883 -46.33 -36.31 -16.26
C PRO A 883 -45.75 -36.90 -17.57
N GLY A 884 -44.74 -36.28 -18.20
CA GLY A 884 -43.98 -36.88 -19.30
C GLY A 884 -42.79 -37.75 -18.86
N ASN A 885 -42.52 -37.89 -17.56
CA ASN A 885 -41.41 -38.66 -17.02
C ASN A 885 -41.79 -40.15 -16.89
N VAL A 886 -41.39 -40.95 -17.87
CA VAL A 886 -41.68 -42.39 -17.97
C VAL A 886 -40.78 -43.25 -17.06
N LYS A 887 -39.82 -42.65 -16.32
CA LYS A 887 -38.89 -43.40 -15.46
C LYS A 887 -39.49 -43.70 -14.08
N PRO A 888 -39.20 -44.86 -13.49
CA PRO A 888 -39.74 -45.22 -12.18
C PRO A 888 -39.22 -44.27 -11.09
N PRO A 889 -40.03 -43.89 -10.09
CA PRO A 889 -39.60 -42.99 -9.01
C PRO A 889 -38.50 -43.60 -8.15
N LEU A 890 -38.46 -44.92 -8.02
CA LEU A 890 -37.41 -45.68 -7.33
C LEU A 890 -36.85 -46.76 -8.27
N HIS A 891 -35.53 -46.84 -8.40
CA HIS A 891 -34.82 -47.82 -9.24
C HIS A 891 -33.69 -48.51 -8.47
N ARG A 892 -33.50 -49.80 -8.72
CA ARG A 892 -32.42 -50.65 -8.19
C ARG A 892 -31.95 -51.61 -9.28
N ASP A 893 -30.65 -51.72 -9.50
CA ASP A 893 -30.11 -52.69 -10.45
C ASP A 893 -30.26 -54.15 -9.94
N PRO A 894 -30.62 -55.12 -10.80
CA PRO A 894 -30.89 -56.51 -10.38
C PRO A 894 -29.75 -57.23 -9.66
N GLY A 895 -28.49 -56.87 -9.98
CA GLY A 895 -27.30 -57.47 -9.37
C GLY A 895 -26.96 -56.96 -7.96
N ASN A 896 -27.64 -55.92 -7.46
CA ASN A 896 -27.37 -55.39 -6.13
C ASN A 896 -28.14 -56.20 -5.06
N ILE A 897 -27.43 -57.06 -4.34
CA ILE A 897 -27.99 -57.88 -3.25
C ILE A 897 -27.94 -57.14 -1.89
N GLY A 898 -26.90 -56.33 -1.66
CA GLY A 898 -26.60 -55.75 -0.34
C GLY A 898 -27.49 -54.57 0.11
N GLY A 899 -28.13 -53.85 -0.81
CA GLY A 899 -28.94 -52.68 -0.47
C GLY A 899 -30.27 -53.00 0.22
N ALA A 900 -30.72 -52.12 1.11
CA ALA A 900 -32.03 -52.22 1.78
C ALA A 900 -32.95 -51.05 1.41
N LEU A 901 -34.06 -51.35 0.74
CA LEU A 901 -35.15 -50.41 0.45
C LEU A 901 -36.29 -50.68 1.44
N ARG A 902 -36.61 -49.75 2.35
CA ARG A 902 -37.68 -49.91 3.35
C ARG A 902 -38.46 -48.61 3.55
N ASN A 903 -39.77 -48.70 3.77
CA ASN A 903 -40.64 -47.56 4.14
C ASN A 903 -40.61 -46.31 3.23
N ASN A 904 -40.06 -46.37 2.01
CA ASN A 904 -40.05 -45.22 1.11
C ASN A 904 -41.44 -45.07 0.47
N SER A 905 -42.09 -43.92 0.67
CA SER A 905 -43.41 -43.66 0.10
C SER A 905 -43.28 -43.05 -1.29
N VAL A 906 -44.04 -43.58 -2.24
CA VAL A 906 -44.19 -43.01 -3.59
C VAL A 906 -45.53 -42.29 -3.64
N THR A 907 -45.53 -41.01 -4.00
CA THR A 907 -46.74 -40.19 -4.06
C THR A 907 -46.99 -39.64 -5.47
N CYS A 908 -48.19 -39.91 -5.98
CA CYS A 908 -48.66 -39.43 -7.28
C CYS A 908 -49.51 -38.18 -7.06
N SER A 909 -48.87 -37.01 -6.99
CA SER A 909 -49.58 -35.72 -6.88
C SER A 909 -49.69 -35.04 -8.25
N SER A 910 -50.88 -34.57 -8.59
CA SER A 910 -51.15 -33.74 -9.78
C SER A 910 -51.01 -32.24 -9.52
N ALA A 911 -50.57 -31.85 -8.32
CA ALA A 911 -50.32 -30.45 -7.94
C ALA A 911 -49.03 -29.90 -8.61
N PRO A 912 -48.88 -28.55 -8.73
CA PRO A 912 -47.64 -27.93 -9.19
C PRO A 912 -46.41 -28.34 -8.35
N PRO A 913 -45.17 -28.17 -8.86
CA PRO A 913 -43.95 -28.44 -8.10
C PRO A 913 -43.94 -27.63 -6.81
N TRP A 914 -44.14 -28.34 -5.71
CA TRP A 914 -44.51 -27.79 -4.42
C TRP A 914 -43.22 -27.39 -3.70
N VAL A 915 -43.08 -26.08 -3.46
CA VAL A 915 -42.14 -25.57 -2.45
C VAL A 915 -42.51 -26.26 -1.15
N LEU A 916 -41.59 -27.10 -0.66
CA LEU A 916 -41.92 -28.12 0.32
C LEU A 916 -42.50 -27.52 1.59
N GLU A 917 -43.62 -28.05 2.08
CA GLU A 917 -44.26 -27.56 3.30
C GLU A 917 -43.26 -27.55 4.46
N ASN A 918 -43.14 -26.38 5.11
CA ASN A 918 -42.22 -26.08 6.19
C ASN A 918 -40.80 -26.64 5.95
N PRO A 919 -40.04 -26.02 5.02
CA PRO A 919 -38.67 -26.43 4.75
C PRO A 919 -37.74 -26.11 5.94
N PRO A 920 -36.69 -26.92 6.20
CA PRO A 920 -35.64 -26.55 7.14
C PRO A 920 -35.07 -25.15 6.83
N PRO A 921 -34.80 -24.31 7.84
CA PRO A 921 -34.29 -22.95 7.62
C PRO A 921 -32.93 -23.00 6.95
N ARG A 922 -32.81 -22.27 5.83
CA ARG A 922 -31.63 -22.21 4.96
C ARG A 922 -31.67 -20.90 4.15
N PRO A 923 -30.55 -20.45 3.55
CA PRO A 923 -30.56 -19.30 2.66
C PRO A 923 -31.52 -19.51 1.50
N LEU A 924 -32.26 -18.47 1.15
CA LEU A 924 -33.09 -18.42 -0.04
C LEU A 924 -32.45 -17.48 -1.05
N SER A 925 -32.61 -17.80 -2.33
CA SER A 925 -32.71 -16.80 -3.39
C SER A 925 -34.15 -16.32 -3.49
N ASP A 926 -34.35 -15.17 -4.12
CA ASP A 926 -35.68 -14.58 -4.27
C ASP A 926 -36.68 -15.49 -5.00
N ARG A 927 -37.96 -15.29 -4.65
CA ARG A 927 -39.06 -16.24 -4.85
C ARG A 927 -39.27 -16.69 -6.32
N PRO A 928 -39.86 -17.88 -6.53
CA PRO A 928 -40.25 -18.36 -7.85
C PRO A 928 -41.21 -17.40 -8.58
N SER A 929 -41.06 -17.36 -9.90
CA SER A 929 -41.66 -16.38 -10.81
C SER A 929 -43.19 -16.33 -10.81
N SER A 930 -43.76 -15.16 -10.48
CA SER A 930 -45.17 -14.82 -10.78
C SER A 930 -45.49 -13.30 -10.83
N LEU A 931 -44.51 -12.42 -10.63
CA LEU A 931 -44.65 -10.96 -10.73
C LEU A 931 -43.55 -10.38 -11.64
N PRO A 932 -43.80 -9.23 -12.32
CA PRO A 932 -42.86 -8.63 -13.27
C PRO A 932 -41.60 -8.08 -12.58
N PRO A 933 -40.46 -7.97 -13.30
CA PRO A 933 -39.19 -7.59 -12.70
C PRO A 933 -39.15 -6.11 -12.28
N SER A 934 -39.19 -5.85 -10.98
CA SER A 934 -38.76 -4.58 -10.40
C SER A 934 -37.25 -4.40 -10.57
N SER A 935 -36.81 -3.23 -11.02
CA SER A 935 -35.44 -2.96 -11.50
C SER A 935 -34.39 -2.77 -10.38
N SER A 936 -34.36 -3.68 -9.42
CA SER A 936 -33.48 -3.64 -8.25
C SER A 936 -32.97 -5.04 -7.90
N CYS A 937 -32.16 -5.64 -8.78
CA CYS A 937 -31.49 -6.92 -8.54
C CYS A 937 -30.34 -6.76 -7.52
N HIS A 938 -30.68 -6.49 -6.27
CA HIS A 938 -29.78 -6.54 -5.11
C HIS A 938 -30.47 -7.39 -4.03
N PRO A 939 -29.81 -8.42 -3.45
CA PRO A 939 -30.33 -9.08 -2.25
C PRO A 939 -30.25 -8.10 -1.07
N SER A 940 -31.35 -7.38 -0.83
CA SER A 940 -31.44 -6.25 0.09
C SER A 940 -31.37 -6.71 1.55
N HIS A 941 -30.13 -6.84 2.03
CA HIS A 941 -29.73 -7.78 3.10
C HIS A 941 -30.05 -9.24 2.74
N PHE A 942 -29.17 -10.15 3.16
CA PHE A 942 -29.71 -11.44 3.60
C PHE A 942 -30.54 -11.16 4.85
N ALA A 943 -31.86 -11.20 4.73
CA ALA A 943 -32.75 -11.41 5.85
C ALA A 943 -32.52 -12.85 6.37
N ILE A 944 -31.41 -13.04 7.10
CA ILE A 944 -31.06 -14.32 7.71
C ILE A 944 -32.09 -14.58 8.80
N SER A 945 -33.17 -15.26 8.44
CA SER A 945 -34.17 -15.81 9.38
C SER A 945 -33.60 -16.98 10.19
N MET A 946 -32.34 -16.87 10.63
CA MET A 946 -31.88 -17.59 11.80
C MET A 946 -32.44 -16.85 13.02
N THR A 947 -33.53 -17.37 13.57
CA THR A 947 -33.77 -17.29 15.01
C THR A 947 -32.46 -17.64 15.70
N THR A 948 -31.83 -16.65 16.34
CA THR A 948 -30.57 -16.85 17.05
C THR A 948 -30.80 -17.88 18.13
N ARG A 949 -30.15 -19.04 18.01
CA ARG A 949 -30.18 -20.07 19.05
C ARG A 949 -29.36 -19.55 20.23
N ILE A 950 -30.03 -18.80 21.11
CA ILE A 950 -29.59 -18.59 22.49
C ILE A 950 -29.63 -19.96 23.15
N THR A 951 -28.51 -20.69 23.11
CA THR A 951 -28.32 -21.92 23.86
C THR A 951 -28.11 -21.58 25.33
N ALA A 952 -29.22 -21.28 26.02
CA ALA A 952 -29.22 -21.19 27.47
C ALA A 952 -28.88 -22.56 28.05
N THR A 953 -27.69 -22.67 28.65
CA THR A 953 -27.27 -23.84 29.42
C THR A 953 -28.01 -23.83 30.76
N VAL A 954 -29.08 -24.62 30.87
CA VAL A 954 -29.77 -24.85 32.14
C VAL A 954 -28.97 -25.88 32.93
N GLU A 955 -28.11 -25.40 33.82
CA GLU A 955 -27.50 -26.24 34.86
C GLU A 955 -28.50 -26.48 36.00
N SER A 956 -28.48 -27.69 36.56
CA SER A 956 -29.45 -28.22 37.55
C SER A 956 -30.90 -28.35 37.05
N GLY A 957 -31.62 -29.32 37.62
CA GLY A 957 -32.92 -29.77 37.09
C GLY A 957 -34.14 -29.11 37.73
N CYS A 958 -35.25 -29.07 36.97
CA CYS A 958 -36.59 -28.84 37.49
C CYS A 958 -37.57 -29.86 36.88
N HIS A 959 -38.62 -30.19 37.63
CA HIS A 959 -39.49 -31.34 37.36
C HIS A 959 -40.63 -31.05 36.37
N ASN A 960 -41.27 -32.14 35.92
CA ASN A 960 -42.48 -32.20 35.10
C ASN A 960 -43.54 -31.13 35.47
N ASN A 961 -43.66 -30.07 34.69
CA ASN A 961 -44.91 -29.65 34.05
C ASN A 961 -44.65 -28.61 32.95
N GLY A 962 -45.59 -28.48 32.01
CA GLY A 962 -45.32 -27.81 30.73
C GLY A 962 -45.17 -26.29 30.82
N SER A 963 -44.03 -25.78 30.34
CA SER A 963 -43.82 -24.36 30.03
C SER A 963 -43.71 -24.16 28.51
N ILE A 964 -44.74 -23.57 27.90
CA ILE A 964 -44.76 -23.29 26.46
C ILE A 964 -43.87 -22.08 26.16
N PHE A 965 -42.71 -22.30 25.54
CA PHE A 965 -41.85 -21.22 25.06
C PHE A 965 -42.46 -20.61 23.78
N CYS A 966 -43.15 -19.49 23.93
CA CYS A 966 -43.79 -18.77 22.82
C CYS A 966 -42.86 -17.64 22.32
N THR A 967 -42.13 -17.89 21.23
CA THR A 967 -41.45 -16.83 20.48
C THR A 967 -42.46 -16.15 19.58
N ILE A 968 -42.69 -14.85 19.78
CA ILE A 968 -43.44 -14.02 18.84
C ILE A 968 -42.54 -13.73 17.64
N LEU A 969 -43.09 -13.90 16.43
CA LEU A 969 -42.46 -13.62 15.13
C LEU A 969 -42.71 -12.18 14.68
#